data_AF-A0A078AC90-F1
#
_entry.id   AF-A0A078AC90-F1
#
_cell.length_a   1.000
_cell.length_b   1.000
_cell.length_c   1.000
_cell.angle_alpha   90.00
_cell.angle_beta   90.00
_cell.angle_gamma   90.00
#
_symmetry.space_group_name_H-M   'P 1'
#
loop_
_entity.id
_entity.type
_entity.pdbx_description
1 polymer ?
#
loop_
_entity_poly.entity_id
_entity_poly.type
_entity_poly.pdbx_seq_one_letter_code
_entity_poly.pdbx_strand_id
1 'polypeptide(L)'
;MKIIGYVLLLAILQQLYQAKNKKEVINTLTKDFGQHHFEMSVTPDDYIQFKVTLPFQQYFAIGFGKDMYGTNMISFQSYNSRQKAQSENLYSSSETRPAALGDNILEMTEETVDTNKKIITVKRPFVPDPNPQYNYKIQRQVQIPLIWAKNTKGSYLTEHQETGSFEFTINLDGSFDGIIDNGGTDNSLYYIHGWILWAAWGILGLVQIAFNRYLKIFWKWNKYVHYVCGMLIVITTFVMGYLALQKRKFKIEREYHHATGFGCFVGVGLLPIGGFVVAILLNTLRWNTGFVLKMKLGHKIFGYTLIALSQFAILTGGLKWSSFNNDNNPYVIIHICLYFLVLIVCEGIYYKFQERENNFIEPKVTILRSEFKKRVAGGEQLVILDDLVLDISKFKLSHPGGKFLLDYNIGRDISKFFYGGYTLENGGGCSPHSHSNMARCIVNTLVIARLEEKAKTFAARIVTSTEVGRNTNTFTLKAEGPEVHFKLPSSTDVTAIGRHFLIRSFSNSKVKRHYTVCTCMKKEIYDELCNALRQFQAGERILFNNAVLQENWNSDKSEVVCTVKNYNKRGGVSHRIHTAYNDLYQIKGLLGKGLGIHQEGNHVAFVAGTGILVFVDLVAFLIRQDLNLLDDVQNKILDRKKFKFTLYASFPNEEQVLCHDLIQGLQDIVSKNDEKNFELILRISSQSKQRWDEQFIQRQLEVQTQTDLRKIWVCGPPSMNELFDKTLDANATKYNLNRNQWEIL
;
A
#
# COMPACT_ATOMS: atom_id res chain seq x y z
N MET A 1 -25.07 -38.01 -6.84
CA MET A 1 -26.45 -38.49 -6.54
C MET A 1 -27.51 -37.38 -6.50
N LYS A 2 -27.30 -36.23 -5.83
CA LYS A 2 -28.32 -35.13 -5.78
C LYS A 2 -28.63 -34.42 -7.12
N ILE A 3 -27.70 -34.46 -8.09
CA ILE A 3 -27.89 -33.84 -9.42
C ILE A 3 -28.80 -34.69 -10.33
N ILE A 4 -28.77 -36.02 -10.18
CA ILE A 4 -29.60 -36.94 -10.99
C ILE A 4 -31.08 -36.87 -10.57
N GLY A 5 -31.35 -36.62 -9.28
CA GLY A 5 -32.71 -36.39 -8.78
C GLY A 5 -33.36 -35.11 -9.30
N TYR A 6 -32.59 -34.04 -9.52
CA TYR A 6 -33.10 -32.78 -10.08
C TYR A 6 -33.44 -32.88 -11.57
N VAL A 7 -32.63 -33.64 -12.33
CA VAL A 7 -32.86 -33.84 -13.77
C VAL A 7 -34.08 -34.71 -14.02
N LEU A 8 -34.31 -35.74 -13.19
CA LEU A 8 -35.49 -36.61 -13.29
C LEU A 8 -36.79 -35.88 -12.88
N LEU A 9 -36.73 -35.02 -11.87
CA LEU A 9 -37.87 -34.20 -11.44
C LEU A 9 -38.24 -33.13 -12.49
N LEU A 10 -37.25 -32.54 -13.16
CA LEU A 10 -37.46 -31.59 -14.28
C LEU A 10 -38.05 -32.29 -15.51
N ALA A 11 -37.61 -33.51 -15.84
CA ALA A 11 -38.17 -34.27 -16.96
C ALA A 11 -39.63 -34.68 -16.72
N ILE A 12 -39.98 -35.06 -15.48
CA ILE A 12 -41.36 -35.41 -15.09
C ILE A 12 -42.25 -34.17 -15.05
N LEU A 13 -41.77 -33.04 -14.54
CA LEU A 13 -42.50 -31.76 -14.59
C LEU A 13 -42.70 -31.25 -16.01
N GLN A 14 -41.75 -31.48 -16.92
CA GLN A 14 -41.85 -31.10 -18.32
C GLN A 14 -42.84 -31.98 -19.10
N GLN A 15 -42.91 -33.28 -18.81
CA GLN A 15 -43.95 -34.16 -19.36
C GLN A 15 -45.35 -33.86 -18.80
N LEU A 16 -45.46 -33.52 -17.51
CA LEU A 16 -46.74 -33.11 -16.90
C LEU A 16 -47.19 -31.72 -17.38
N TYR A 17 -46.27 -30.82 -17.69
CA TYR A 17 -46.57 -29.52 -18.32
C TYR A 17 -47.09 -29.69 -19.76
N GLN A 18 -46.52 -30.60 -20.54
CA GLN A 18 -47.01 -30.88 -21.90
C GLN A 18 -48.35 -31.62 -21.93
N ALA A 19 -48.67 -32.44 -20.92
CA ALA A 19 -49.94 -33.17 -20.83
C ALA A 19 -51.13 -32.30 -20.38
N LYS A 20 -50.90 -31.12 -19.78
CA LYS A 20 -51.97 -30.22 -19.27
C LYS A 20 -52.48 -29.20 -20.30
N ASN A 21 -51.76 -29.01 -21.41
CA ASN A 21 -52.16 -28.08 -22.49
C ASN A 21 -53.01 -28.80 -23.54
N LYS A 22 -54.25 -29.12 -23.17
CA LYS A 22 -55.30 -29.40 -24.16
C LYS A 22 -55.58 -28.07 -24.87
N LYS A 23 -55.02 -27.90 -26.07
CA LYS A 23 -55.14 -26.67 -26.86
C LYS A 23 -56.62 -26.37 -27.11
N GLU A 24 -57.13 -25.33 -26.45
CA GLU A 24 -58.36 -24.69 -26.90
C GLU A 24 -58.07 -24.07 -28.27
N VAL A 25 -58.92 -24.39 -29.24
CA VAL A 25 -58.94 -23.70 -30.53
C VAL A 25 -59.46 -22.30 -30.26
N ILE A 26 -58.54 -21.33 -30.19
CA ILE A 26 -58.86 -19.94 -29.94
C ILE A 26 -59.06 -19.25 -31.28
N ASN A 27 -60.29 -18.84 -31.60
CA ASN A 27 -60.60 -18.11 -32.83
C ASN A 27 -60.21 -16.61 -32.76
N THR A 28 -59.90 -16.11 -31.56
CA THR A 28 -59.50 -14.71 -31.30
C THR A 28 -58.36 -14.66 -30.30
N LEU A 29 -57.18 -14.24 -30.75
CA LEU A 29 -56.05 -14.01 -29.84
C LEU A 29 -56.33 -12.75 -29.03
N THR A 30 -56.48 -12.92 -27.71
CA THR A 30 -56.71 -11.81 -26.78
C THR A 30 -55.53 -11.66 -25.84
N LYS A 31 -55.07 -10.42 -25.64
CA LYS A 31 -53.97 -10.08 -24.74
C LYS A 31 -54.22 -8.75 -24.03
N ASP A 32 -54.13 -8.79 -22.70
CA ASP A 32 -54.23 -7.61 -21.85
C ASP A 32 -52.85 -7.02 -21.54
N PHE A 33 -52.72 -5.71 -21.71
CA PHE A 33 -51.52 -4.93 -21.37
C PHE A 33 -51.87 -3.82 -20.36
N GLY A 34 -52.49 -4.22 -19.25
CA GLY A 34 -53.01 -3.29 -18.24
C GLY A 34 -54.34 -2.68 -18.70
N GLN A 35 -54.39 -1.37 -18.91
CA GLN A 35 -55.59 -0.68 -19.43
C GLN A 35 -55.79 -0.82 -20.94
N HIS A 36 -54.83 -1.43 -21.65
CA HIS A 36 -54.90 -1.69 -23.08
C HIS A 36 -55.34 -3.12 -23.32
N HIS A 37 -56.40 -3.31 -24.09
CA HIS A 37 -56.89 -4.63 -24.50
C HIS A 37 -56.60 -4.83 -25.98
N PHE A 38 -55.92 -5.91 -26.34
CA PHE A 38 -55.60 -6.26 -27.72
C PHE A 38 -56.31 -7.56 -28.10
N GLU A 39 -57.12 -7.50 -29.15
CA GLU A 39 -57.75 -8.65 -29.79
C GLU A 39 -57.27 -8.74 -31.24
N MET A 40 -57.00 -9.96 -31.70
CA MET A 40 -56.67 -10.26 -33.09
C MET A 40 -57.49 -11.47 -33.56
N SER A 41 -58.15 -11.33 -34.70
CA SER A 41 -58.98 -12.39 -35.28
C SER A 41 -58.84 -12.44 -36.81
N VAL A 42 -59.10 -13.59 -37.41
CA VAL A 42 -59.16 -13.73 -38.87
C VAL A 42 -60.61 -13.55 -39.33
N THR A 43 -60.84 -12.68 -40.32
CA THR A 43 -62.17 -12.45 -40.88
C THR A 43 -62.49 -13.45 -42.00
N PRO A 44 -63.77 -13.67 -42.35
CA PRO A 44 -64.15 -14.54 -43.46
C PRO A 44 -63.51 -14.17 -44.81
N ASP A 45 -63.30 -12.87 -45.05
CA ASP A 45 -62.69 -12.33 -46.29
C ASP A 45 -61.15 -12.44 -46.35
N ASP A 46 -60.54 -13.26 -45.48
CA ASP A 46 -59.09 -13.43 -45.38
C ASP A 46 -58.32 -12.13 -45.02
N TYR A 47 -58.85 -11.37 -44.07
CA TYR A 47 -58.14 -10.27 -43.41
C TYR A 47 -57.82 -10.63 -41.96
N ILE A 48 -56.79 -9.98 -41.43
CA ILE A 48 -56.51 -9.97 -40.00
C ILE A 48 -57.13 -8.70 -39.44
N GLN A 49 -58.06 -8.87 -38.51
CA GLN A 49 -58.68 -7.79 -37.77
C GLN A 49 -57.96 -7.61 -36.45
N PHE A 50 -57.51 -6.38 -36.19
CA PHE A 50 -56.98 -5.95 -34.91
C PHE A 50 -58.02 -5.07 -34.25
N LYS A 51 -58.40 -5.40 -33.02
CA LYS A 51 -59.30 -4.60 -32.20
C LYS A 51 -58.56 -4.23 -30.91
N VAL A 52 -58.34 -2.93 -30.74
CA VAL A 52 -57.55 -2.39 -29.63
C VAL A 52 -58.41 -1.46 -28.81
N THR A 53 -58.52 -1.73 -27.51
CA THR A 53 -59.13 -0.82 -26.55
C THR A 53 -58.02 -0.07 -25.81
N LEU A 54 -58.03 1.26 -25.86
CA LEU A 54 -57.03 2.10 -25.20
C LEU A 54 -57.64 3.37 -24.57
N PRO A 55 -57.17 3.83 -23.40
CA PRO A 55 -57.63 5.07 -22.77
C PRO A 55 -57.36 6.32 -23.63
N PHE A 56 -58.00 7.45 -23.31
CA PHE A 56 -57.64 8.74 -23.91
C PHE A 56 -56.21 9.15 -23.54
N GLN A 57 -55.58 9.91 -24.44
CA GLN A 57 -54.20 10.41 -24.36
C GLN A 57 -53.13 9.29 -24.27
N GLN A 58 -53.37 8.15 -24.91
CA GLN A 58 -52.45 7.02 -24.91
C GLN A 58 -52.27 6.47 -26.32
N TYR A 59 -51.19 5.71 -26.54
CA TYR A 59 -51.03 4.92 -27.74
C TYR A 59 -50.57 3.49 -27.44
N PHE A 60 -50.97 2.58 -28.32
CA PHE A 60 -50.51 1.20 -28.38
C PHE A 60 -49.96 0.94 -29.77
N ALA A 61 -48.89 0.17 -29.90
CA ALA A 61 -48.33 -0.20 -31.18
C ALA A 61 -47.94 -1.68 -31.18
N ILE A 62 -48.07 -2.31 -32.33
CA ILE A 62 -47.59 -3.66 -32.59
C ILE A 62 -46.63 -3.64 -33.77
N GLY A 63 -45.76 -4.63 -33.89
CA GLY A 63 -44.88 -4.80 -35.04
C GLY A 63 -44.56 -6.26 -35.32
N PHE A 64 -44.45 -6.61 -36.60
CA PHE A 64 -44.19 -7.97 -37.04
C PHE A 64 -42.69 -8.21 -37.18
N GLY A 65 -42.06 -8.70 -36.11
CA GLY A 65 -40.61 -8.84 -36.00
C GLY A 65 -40.18 -9.25 -34.59
N LYS A 66 -38.89 -9.53 -34.41
CA LYS A 66 -38.30 -9.89 -33.11
C LYS A 66 -37.82 -8.68 -32.30
N ASP A 67 -37.53 -7.57 -32.98
CA ASP A 67 -37.17 -6.29 -32.39
C ASP A 67 -37.77 -5.16 -33.24
N MET A 68 -37.53 -3.89 -32.87
CA MET A 68 -38.04 -2.75 -33.63
C MET A 68 -37.25 -2.50 -34.93
N TYR A 69 -36.09 -3.14 -35.14
CA TYR A 69 -35.24 -2.86 -36.30
C TYR A 69 -35.72 -3.61 -37.55
N GLY A 70 -36.06 -2.86 -38.60
CA GLY A 70 -36.52 -3.43 -39.86
C GLY A 70 -37.93 -4.01 -39.78
N THR A 71 -38.78 -3.44 -38.94
CA THR A 71 -40.08 -4.03 -38.58
C THR A 71 -41.26 -3.22 -39.11
N ASN A 72 -42.22 -3.91 -39.73
CA ASN A 72 -43.52 -3.33 -40.09
C ASN A 72 -44.36 -3.18 -38.82
N MET A 73 -44.83 -1.98 -38.53
CA MET A 73 -45.55 -1.63 -37.31
C MET A 73 -46.93 -1.06 -37.60
N ILE A 74 -47.85 -1.26 -36.67
CA ILE A 74 -49.17 -0.62 -36.64
C ILE A 74 -49.26 0.14 -35.33
N SER A 75 -49.53 1.45 -35.38
CA SER A 75 -49.80 2.24 -34.18
C SER A 75 -51.28 2.57 -34.06
N PHE A 76 -51.77 2.63 -32.83
CA PHE A 76 -53.14 2.91 -32.42
C PHE A 76 -53.08 4.07 -31.42
N GLN A 77 -53.61 5.24 -31.79
CA GLN A 77 -53.49 6.47 -31.01
C GLN A 77 -54.87 7.00 -30.62
N SER A 78 -55.07 7.26 -29.32
CA SER A 78 -56.32 7.77 -28.76
C SER A 78 -56.07 9.11 -28.10
N TYR A 79 -56.63 10.17 -28.66
CA TYR A 79 -56.37 11.55 -28.21
C TYR A 79 -57.31 11.99 -27.08
N ASN A 80 -58.60 12.14 -27.39
CA ASN A 80 -59.66 12.51 -26.45
C ASN A 80 -61.02 12.09 -27.06
N SER A 81 -62.11 12.38 -26.35
CA SER A 81 -63.46 12.03 -26.79
C SER A 81 -63.92 12.73 -28.08
N ARG A 82 -63.30 13.85 -28.49
CA ARG A 82 -63.71 14.65 -29.65
C ARG A 82 -62.89 14.40 -30.91
N GLN A 83 -61.59 14.13 -30.77
CA GLN A 83 -60.69 13.90 -31.90
C GLN A 83 -60.74 12.43 -32.30
N LYS A 84 -60.95 12.11 -33.58
CA LYS A 84 -60.93 10.72 -34.08
C LYS A 84 -59.64 10.01 -33.71
N ALA A 85 -59.73 8.71 -33.44
CA ALA A 85 -58.55 7.89 -33.23
C ALA A 85 -57.72 7.81 -34.52
N GLN A 86 -56.44 7.54 -34.39
CA GLN A 86 -55.56 7.31 -35.54
C GLN A 86 -54.98 5.91 -35.50
N SER A 87 -54.97 5.26 -36.66
CA SER A 87 -54.23 4.04 -36.91
C SER A 87 -53.30 4.25 -38.10
N GLU A 88 -52.01 3.97 -37.92
CA GLU A 88 -51.01 4.21 -38.96
C GLU A 88 -50.20 2.94 -39.24
N ASN A 89 -49.97 2.65 -40.52
CA ASN A 89 -48.99 1.67 -40.96
C ASN A 89 -47.61 2.34 -41.05
N LEU A 90 -46.67 1.79 -40.31
CA LEU A 90 -45.36 2.38 -40.08
C LEU A 90 -44.27 1.36 -40.42
N TYR A 91 -43.08 1.86 -40.74
CA TYR A 91 -41.88 1.04 -40.83
C TYR A 91 -40.78 1.60 -39.96
N SER A 92 -40.24 0.74 -39.12
CA SER A 92 -39.14 1.07 -38.23
C SER A 92 -37.84 0.58 -38.85
N SER A 93 -37.01 1.50 -39.34
CA SER A 93 -35.67 1.20 -39.84
C SER A 93 -34.61 1.22 -38.74
N SER A 94 -34.97 1.65 -37.53
CA SER A 94 -34.11 1.71 -36.33
C SER A 94 -34.98 1.86 -35.07
N GLU A 95 -34.39 1.80 -33.88
CA GLU A 95 -35.10 1.98 -32.59
C GLU A 95 -35.62 3.42 -32.34
N THR A 96 -35.68 4.26 -33.38
CA THR A 96 -36.26 5.61 -33.32
C THR A 96 -37.73 5.61 -33.75
N ARG A 97 -38.38 6.78 -33.69
CA ARG A 97 -39.75 6.96 -34.18
C ARG A 97 -39.88 6.41 -35.60
N PRO A 98 -40.74 5.40 -35.84
CA PRO A 98 -40.89 4.81 -37.16
C PRO A 98 -41.55 5.78 -38.12
N ALA A 99 -41.24 5.64 -39.41
CA ALA A 99 -41.76 6.50 -40.46
C ALA A 99 -43.09 5.96 -40.96
N ALA A 100 -44.03 6.86 -41.25
CA ALA A 100 -45.25 6.49 -41.97
C ALA A 100 -44.90 6.10 -43.41
N LEU A 101 -45.41 4.96 -43.85
CA LEU A 101 -45.16 4.45 -45.21
C LEU A 101 -46.05 5.11 -46.27
N GLY A 102 -47.15 5.75 -45.86
CA GLY A 102 -48.10 6.40 -46.76
C GLY A 102 -48.90 5.41 -47.61
N ASP A 103 -48.83 4.12 -47.32
CA ASP A 103 -49.60 3.07 -47.96
C ASP A 103 -50.89 2.75 -47.17
N ASN A 104 -52.01 2.57 -47.89
CA ASN A 104 -53.32 2.29 -47.29
C ASN A 104 -53.54 0.79 -47.12
N ILE A 105 -52.64 0.09 -46.41
CA ILE A 105 -52.83 -1.34 -46.13
C ILE A 105 -53.72 -1.62 -44.90
N LEU A 106 -54.11 -0.58 -44.18
CA LEU A 106 -55.01 -0.64 -43.04
C LEU A 106 -56.36 -0.04 -43.42
N GLU A 107 -57.41 -0.82 -43.25
CA GLU A 107 -58.78 -0.36 -43.39
C GLU A 107 -59.37 -0.18 -41.99
N MET A 108 -59.63 1.07 -41.59
CA MET A 108 -60.29 1.35 -40.31
C MET A 108 -61.78 1.03 -40.45
N THR A 109 -62.25 0.03 -39.71
CA THR A 109 -63.62 -0.48 -39.86
C THR A 109 -64.57 0.04 -38.80
N GLU A 110 -64.06 0.35 -37.60
CA GLU A 110 -64.90 0.84 -36.51
C GLU A 110 -64.12 1.68 -35.50
N GLU A 111 -64.75 2.74 -35.00
CA GLU A 111 -64.30 3.51 -33.84
C GLU A 111 -65.47 3.65 -32.86
N THR A 112 -65.38 3.04 -31.69
CA THR A 112 -66.34 3.22 -30.61
C THR A 112 -65.72 4.06 -29.49
N VAL A 113 -66.43 5.10 -29.05
CA VAL A 113 -66.05 5.91 -27.89
C VAL A 113 -66.84 5.43 -26.68
N ASP A 114 -66.15 4.97 -25.64
CA ASP A 114 -66.75 4.61 -24.35
C ASP A 114 -66.11 5.49 -23.28
N THR A 115 -66.91 6.27 -22.54
CA THR A 115 -66.58 7.11 -21.37
C THR A 115 -65.17 7.71 -21.29
N ASN A 116 -64.11 6.91 -21.12
CA ASN A 116 -62.70 7.31 -21.03
C ASN A 116 -61.71 6.54 -21.94
N LYS A 117 -62.20 5.76 -22.91
CA LYS A 117 -61.42 4.88 -23.79
C LYS A 117 -61.98 4.86 -25.21
N LYS A 118 -61.16 4.41 -26.13
CA LYS A 118 -61.53 4.14 -27.52
C LYS A 118 -61.29 2.69 -27.88
N ILE A 119 -62.22 2.14 -28.63
CA ILE A 119 -62.08 0.83 -29.27
C ILE A 119 -61.82 1.11 -30.74
N ILE A 120 -60.63 0.76 -31.22
CA ILE A 120 -60.19 0.94 -32.59
C ILE A 120 -60.15 -0.42 -33.25
N THR A 121 -60.91 -0.61 -34.32
CA THR A 121 -60.88 -1.83 -35.13
C THR A 121 -60.32 -1.52 -36.50
N VAL A 122 -59.26 -2.23 -36.90
CA VAL A 122 -58.66 -2.14 -38.24
C VAL A 122 -58.47 -3.51 -38.86
N LYS A 123 -58.65 -3.60 -40.18
CA LYS A 123 -58.36 -4.79 -40.98
C LYS A 123 -57.09 -4.60 -41.78
N ARG A 124 -56.34 -5.69 -41.95
CA ARG A 124 -55.12 -5.76 -42.76
C ARG A 124 -55.10 -7.06 -43.57
N PRO A 125 -54.72 -7.05 -44.85
CA PRO A 125 -54.56 -8.27 -45.63
C PRO A 125 -53.37 -9.12 -45.14
N PHE A 126 -53.43 -10.43 -45.32
CA PHE A 126 -52.30 -11.34 -45.05
C PHE A 126 -51.08 -11.00 -45.93
N VAL A 127 -51.34 -10.67 -47.21
CA VAL A 127 -50.34 -10.31 -48.22
C VAL A 127 -50.55 -8.86 -48.63
N PRO A 128 -49.93 -7.89 -47.95
CA PRO A 128 -50.05 -6.47 -48.31
C PRO A 128 -49.30 -6.14 -49.62
N ASP A 129 -49.96 -5.42 -50.54
CA ASP A 129 -49.45 -4.84 -51.79
C ASP A 129 -49.69 -3.32 -51.69
N PRO A 130 -48.70 -2.40 -51.85
CA PRO A 130 -47.74 -2.34 -52.96
C PRO A 130 -46.25 -2.42 -52.61
N ASN A 131 -45.86 -2.50 -51.32
CA ASN A 131 -44.46 -2.36 -50.91
C ASN A 131 -43.94 -3.56 -50.09
N PRO A 132 -43.49 -4.65 -50.74
CA PRO A 132 -43.09 -5.89 -50.06
C PRO A 132 -41.80 -5.75 -49.23
N GLN A 133 -41.03 -4.68 -49.43
CA GLN A 133 -39.83 -4.41 -48.64
C GLN A 133 -40.16 -3.95 -47.21
N TYR A 134 -41.27 -3.22 -47.03
CA TYR A 134 -41.62 -2.60 -45.75
C TYR A 134 -42.84 -3.21 -45.08
N ASN A 135 -43.65 -3.98 -45.80
CA ASN A 135 -44.84 -4.63 -45.26
C ASN A 135 -44.61 -6.11 -45.01
N TYR A 136 -44.86 -6.56 -43.78
CA TYR A 136 -44.61 -7.94 -43.41
C TYR A 136 -45.65 -8.89 -44.00
N LYS A 137 -45.24 -9.88 -44.78
CA LYS A 137 -46.17 -10.91 -45.29
C LYS A 137 -46.51 -11.89 -44.17
N ILE A 138 -47.78 -11.92 -43.76
CA ILE A 138 -48.26 -12.86 -42.75
C ILE A 138 -48.60 -14.17 -43.44
N GLN A 139 -47.96 -15.26 -43.02
CA GLN A 139 -48.17 -16.60 -43.56
C GLN A 139 -48.86 -17.48 -42.51
N ARG A 140 -49.92 -18.18 -42.93
CA ARG A 140 -50.55 -19.21 -42.10
C ARG A 140 -49.59 -20.38 -41.90
N GLN A 141 -49.72 -21.08 -40.78
CA GLN A 141 -48.89 -22.21 -40.34
C GLN A 141 -47.40 -21.87 -40.14
N VAL A 142 -47.06 -20.58 -40.10
CA VAL A 142 -45.71 -20.10 -39.75
C VAL A 142 -45.77 -19.42 -38.39
N GLN A 143 -44.70 -19.54 -37.61
CA GLN A 143 -44.55 -18.80 -36.36
C GLN A 143 -44.24 -17.34 -36.66
N ILE A 144 -45.10 -16.45 -36.18
CA ILE A 144 -45.06 -15.01 -36.43
C ILE A 144 -44.61 -14.33 -35.14
N PRO A 145 -43.43 -13.69 -35.12
CA PRO A 145 -43.01 -12.87 -34.00
C PRO A 145 -43.74 -11.53 -34.04
N LEU A 146 -44.28 -11.11 -32.89
CA LEU A 146 -44.93 -9.83 -32.73
C LEU A 146 -44.33 -9.10 -31.53
N ILE A 147 -43.86 -7.88 -31.77
CA ILE A 147 -43.48 -6.93 -30.73
C ILE A 147 -44.66 -6.01 -30.44
N TRP A 148 -44.74 -5.51 -29.21
CA TRP A 148 -45.69 -4.49 -28.82
C TRP A 148 -45.01 -3.38 -28.02
N ALA A 149 -45.59 -2.19 -28.07
CA ALA A 149 -45.14 -1.03 -27.32
C ALA A 149 -46.35 -0.19 -26.89
N LYS A 150 -46.33 0.40 -25.70
CA LYS A 150 -47.40 1.31 -25.25
C LYS A 150 -46.87 2.54 -24.54
N ASN A 151 -47.62 3.63 -24.62
CA ASN A 151 -47.37 4.84 -23.85
C ASN A 151 -48.67 5.26 -23.15
N THR A 152 -48.63 5.29 -21.82
CA THR A 152 -49.76 5.67 -20.97
C THR A 152 -49.79 7.17 -20.64
N LYS A 153 -48.80 7.95 -21.09
CA LYS A 153 -48.62 9.37 -20.80
C LYS A 153 -48.86 10.29 -22.01
N GLY A 154 -49.01 9.75 -23.21
CA GLY A 154 -49.28 10.54 -24.41
C GLY A 154 -49.79 9.70 -25.57
N SER A 155 -50.61 10.32 -26.42
CA SER A 155 -51.19 9.69 -27.62
C SER A 155 -50.32 9.83 -28.85
N TYR A 156 -49.39 10.79 -28.85
CA TYR A 156 -48.42 10.95 -29.94
C TYR A 156 -47.35 9.88 -29.86
N LEU A 157 -46.93 9.39 -31.02
CA LEU A 157 -45.85 8.43 -31.18
C LEU A 157 -44.50 9.00 -30.73
N THR A 158 -44.29 8.97 -29.43
CA THR A 158 -43.09 9.37 -28.69
C THR A 158 -42.44 8.12 -28.10
N GLU A 159 -41.54 8.26 -27.12
CA GLU A 159 -40.94 7.10 -26.45
C GLU A 159 -42.02 6.31 -25.69
N HIS A 160 -42.09 5.00 -25.91
CA HIS A 160 -43.02 4.11 -25.20
C HIS A 160 -42.52 3.86 -23.77
N GLN A 161 -43.43 3.56 -22.85
CA GLN A 161 -43.08 3.24 -21.46
C GLN A 161 -42.87 1.74 -21.23
N GLU A 162 -43.58 0.90 -21.96
CA GLU A 162 -43.48 -0.55 -21.86
C GLU A 162 -43.46 -1.16 -23.25
N THR A 163 -42.69 -2.24 -23.39
CA THR A 163 -42.63 -3.08 -24.59
C THR A 163 -42.52 -4.55 -24.21
N GLY A 164 -42.84 -5.40 -25.18
CA GLY A 164 -42.56 -6.82 -25.08
C GLY A 164 -42.70 -7.47 -26.44
N SER A 165 -42.59 -8.80 -26.46
CA SER A 165 -42.86 -9.58 -27.64
C SER A 165 -43.56 -10.88 -27.28
N PHE A 166 -44.32 -11.40 -28.24
CA PHE A 166 -44.85 -12.74 -28.18
C PHE A 166 -44.86 -13.35 -29.57
N GLU A 167 -44.82 -14.67 -29.64
CA GLU A 167 -44.89 -15.41 -30.89
C GLU A 167 -46.25 -16.11 -30.99
N PHE A 168 -46.83 -16.20 -32.18
CA PHE A 168 -48.06 -16.94 -32.43
C PHE A 168 -48.07 -17.58 -33.82
N THR A 169 -48.96 -18.53 -34.06
CA THR A 169 -49.19 -19.15 -35.38
C THR A 169 -50.66 -19.02 -35.74
N ILE A 170 -50.96 -18.70 -37.01
CA ILE A 170 -52.34 -18.69 -37.53
C ILE A 170 -52.55 -19.99 -38.30
N ASN A 171 -53.51 -20.82 -37.89
CA ASN A 171 -53.86 -22.07 -38.55
C ASN A 171 -54.65 -21.84 -39.85
N LEU A 172 -54.82 -22.90 -40.66
CA LEU A 172 -55.56 -22.82 -41.93
C LEU A 172 -57.04 -22.50 -41.75
N ASP A 173 -57.62 -22.80 -40.59
CA ASP A 173 -59.00 -22.46 -40.23
C ASP A 173 -59.15 -21.04 -39.64
N GLY A 174 -58.04 -20.30 -39.50
CA GLY A 174 -58.01 -18.96 -38.90
C GLY A 174 -57.86 -18.94 -37.37
N SER A 175 -57.78 -20.10 -36.72
CA SER A 175 -57.50 -20.19 -35.29
C SER A 175 -56.05 -19.82 -34.95
N PHE A 176 -55.80 -19.39 -33.72
CA PHE A 176 -54.47 -19.00 -33.24
C PHE A 176 -53.89 -20.09 -32.34
N ASP A 177 -52.60 -20.33 -32.50
CA ASP A 177 -51.86 -21.36 -31.78
C ASP A 177 -50.51 -20.84 -31.27
N GLY A 178 -49.99 -21.48 -30.21
CA GLY A 178 -48.60 -21.29 -29.78
C GLY A 178 -48.26 -19.89 -29.26
N ILE A 179 -49.17 -19.23 -28.54
CA ILE A 179 -48.91 -17.93 -27.89
C ILE A 179 -47.82 -18.10 -26.82
N ILE A 180 -46.56 -17.86 -27.21
CA ILE A 180 -45.43 -17.82 -26.29
C ILE A 180 -45.19 -16.35 -25.97
N ASP A 181 -45.64 -15.93 -24.80
CA ASP A 181 -45.29 -14.62 -24.27
C ASP A 181 -43.81 -14.64 -23.91
N ASN A 182 -42.98 -13.97 -24.72
CA ASN A 182 -41.55 -13.86 -24.46
C ASN A 182 -41.25 -12.82 -23.36
N GLY A 183 -42.28 -12.25 -22.73
CA GLY A 183 -42.18 -11.30 -21.64
C GLY A 183 -41.58 -9.97 -22.09
N GLY A 184 -41.77 -8.93 -21.28
CA GLY A 184 -41.04 -7.67 -21.46
C GLY A 184 -39.52 -7.90 -21.46
N THR A 185 -38.74 -6.95 -21.98
CA THR A 185 -37.27 -7.00 -21.96
C THR A 185 -36.75 -7.61 -20.65
N ASP A 186 -36.19 -8.83 -20.71
CA ASP A 186 -35.77 -9.56 -19.52
C ASP A 186 -34.66 -8.78 -18.79
N ASN A 187 -35.05 -7.92 -17.86
CA ASN A 187 -34.16 -7.06 -17.10
C ASN A 187 -33.45 -7.81 -15.98
N SER A 188 -33.66 -9.13 -15.84
CA SER A 188 -33.01 -9.96 -14.83
C SER A 188 -31.49 -9.84 -14.88
N LEU A 189 -30.89 -9.82 -16.08
CA LEU A 189 -29.44 -9.66 -16.21
C LEU A 189 -28.96 -8.32 -15.63
N TYR A 190 -29.66 -7.22 -15.88
CA TYR A 190 -29.27 -5.90 -15.37
C TYR A 190 -29.45 -5.80 -13.86
N TYR A 191 -30.50 -6.43 -13.33
CA TYR A 191 -30.72 -6.55 -11.91
C TYR A 191 -29.59 -7.35 -11.21
N ILE A 192 -29.25 -8.52 -11.75
CA ILE A 192 -28.14 -9.36 -11.25
C ILE A 192 -26.80 -8.62 -11.39
N HIS A 193 -26.57 -7.92 -12.51
CA HIS A 193 -25.40 -7.06 -12.74
C HIS A 193 -25.25 -5.98 -11.66
N GLY A 194 -26.33 -5.24 -11.38
CA GLY A 194 -26.34 -4.20 -10.35
C GLY A 194 -25.95 -4.73 -8.97
N TRP A 195 -26.59 -5.82 -8.52
CA TRP A 195 -26.33 -6.39 -7.20
C TRP A 195 -24.94 -7.01 -7.05
N ILE A 196 -24.47 -7.77 -8.05
CA ILE A 196 -23.15 -8.38 -8.00
C ILE A 196 -22.05 -7.30 -8.00
N LEU A 197 -22.15 -6.29 -8.85
CA LEU A 197 -21.15 -5.22 -8.90
C LEU A 197 -21.22 -4.29 -7.70
N TRP A 198 -22.40 -4.06 -7.14
CA TRP A 198 -22.55 -3.38 -5.85
C TRP A 198 -21.84 -4.16 -4.72
N ALA A 199 -22.05 -5.47 -4.62
CA ALA A 199 -21.39 -6.29 -3.60
C ALA A 199 -19.86 -6.29 -3.79
N ALA A 200 -19.39 -6.39 -5.03
CA ALA A 200 -17.95 -6.37 -5.34
C ALA A 200 -17.31 -5.01 -4.99
N TRP A 201 -17.81 -3.91 -5.54
CA TRP A 201 -17.15 -2.61 -5.38
C TRP A 201 -17.54 -1.88 -4.07
N GLY A 202 -18.74 -2.15 -3.55
CA GLY A 202 -19.21 -1.63 -2.26
C GLY A 202 -18.62 -2.39 -1.07
N ILE A 203 -18.85 -3.70 -0.98
CA ILE A 203 -18.44 -4.48 0.20
C ILE A 203 -16.98 -4.94 0.06
N LEU A 204 -16.64 -5.69 -1.01
CA LEU A 204 -15.27 -6.22 -1.15
C LEU A 204 -14.25 -5.09 -1.34
N GLY A 205 -14.61 -4.03 -2.07
CA GLY A 205 -13.78 -2.82 -2.23
C GLY A 205 -13.47 -2.16 -0.88
N LEU A 206 -14.46 -2.04 0.00
CA LEU A 206 -14.26 -1.48 1.35
C LEU A 206 -13.33 -2.37 2.20
N VAL A 207 -13.57 -3.70 2.21
CA VAL A 207 -12.72 -4.67 2.92
C VAL A 207 -11.28 -4.61 2.40
N GLN A 208 -11.09 -4.53 1.08
CA GLN A 208 -9.79 -4.45 0.43
C GLN A 208 -9.00 -3.19 0.88
N ILE A 209 -9.67 -2.03 0.99
CA ILE A 209 -9.04 -0.79 1.51
C ILE A 209 -8.73 -0.94 2.99
N ALA A 210 -9.67 -1.45 3.78
CA ALA A 210 -9.55 -1.54 5.22
C ALA A 210 -8.33 -2.39 5.63
N PHE A 211 -8.14 -3.55 5.00
CA PHE A 211 -6.98 -4.41 5.27
C PHE A 211 -5.66 -3.81 4.83
N ASN A 212 -5.62 -3.15 3.67
CA ASN A 212 -4.38 -2.58 3.16
C ASN A 212 -3.98 -1.27 3.84
N ARG A 213 -4.94 -0.51 4.39
CA ARG A 213 -4.69 0.81 5.02
C ARG A 213 -4.72 0.76 6.54
N TYR A 214 -5.84 0.34 7.12
CA TYR A 214 -6.13 0.51 8.55
C TYR A 214 -5.67 -0.69 9.37
N LEU A 215 -5.82 -1.91 8.84
CA LEU A 215 -5.60 -3.16 9.58
C LEU A 215 -4.23 -3.79 9.28
N LYS A 216 -3.21 -2.96 9.02
CA LYS A 216 -1.84 -3.42 8.73
C LYS A 216 -1.17 -4.19 9.86
N ILE A 217 -1.68 -4.07 11.09
CA ILE A 217 -1.23 -4.86 12.25
C ILE A 217 -1.34 -6.35 11.98
N PHE A 218 -2.36 -6.77 11.21
CA PHE A 218 -2.53 -8.14 10.74
C PHE A 218 -1.70 -8.39 9.47
N TRP A 219 -0.41 -8.06 9.51
CA TRP A 219 0.52 -8.11 8.38
C TRP A 219 0.66 -9.49 7.73
N LYS A 220 0.28 -10.56 8.43
CA LYS A 220 0.22 -11.92 7.89
C LYS A 220 -0.93 -12.11 6.92
N TRP A 221 -2.05 -11.44 7.14
CA TRP A 221 -3.30 -11.62 6.40
C TRP A 221 -3.62 -10.47 5.46
N ASN A 222 -3.16 -9.25 5.76
CA ASN A 222 -3.57 -8.05 5.03
C ASN A 222 -3.33 -8.13 3.51
N LYS A 223 -2.19 -8.68 3.08
CA LYS A 223 -1.88 -8.88 1.66
C LYS A 223 -2.77 -9.93 1.03
N TYR A 224 -3.03 -11.04 1.73
CA TYR A 224 -3.91 -12.10 1.23
C TYR A 224 -5.34 -11.61 1.07
N VAL A 225 -5.90 -10.94 2.07
CA VAL A 225 -7.26 -10.38 1.98
C VAL A 225 -7.34 -9.35 0.85
N HIS A 226 -6.33 -8.47 0.73
CA HIS A 226 -6.27 -7.51 -0.37
C HIS A 226 -6.25 -8.19 -1.75
N TYR A 227 -5.43 -9.24 -1.92
CA TYR A 227 -5.34 -10.03 -3.15
C TYR A 227 -6.66 -10.75 -3.46
N VAL A 228 -7.23 -11.48 -2.49
CA VAL A 228 -8.44 -12.28 -2.69
C VAL A 228 -9.62 -11.37 -3.03
N CYS A 229 -9.86 -10.31 -2.26
CA CYS A 229 -10.93 -9.35 -2.56
C CYS A 229 -10.70 -8.68 -3.93
N GLY A 230 -9.47 -8.27 -4.24
CA GLY A 230 -9.13 -7.70 -5.53
C GLY A 230 -9.40 -8.65 -6.70
N MET A 231 -9.02 -9.93 -6.58
CA MET A 231 -9.26 -10.94 -7.62
C MET A 231 -10.74 -11.24 -7.80
N LEU A 232 -11.52 -11.31 -6.71
CA LEU A 232 -12.97 -11.49 -6.80
C LEU A 232 -13.61 -10.31 -7.54
N ILE A 233 -13.22 -9.07 -7.22
CA ILE A 233 -13.70 -7.87 -7.90
C ILE A 233 -13.36 -7.91 -9.40
N VAL A 234 -12.13 -8.33 -9.75
CA VAL A 234 -11.70 -8.49 -11.15
C VAL A 234 -12.60 -9.48 -11.88
N ILE A 235 -12.78 -10.69 -11.31
CA ILE A 235 -13.57 -11.75 -11.93
C ILE A 235 -15.03 -11.31 -12.10
N THR A 236 -15.67 -10.79 -11.04
CA THR A 236 -17.07 -10.36 -11.12
C THR A 236 -17.26 -9.20 -12.08
N THR A 237 -16.32 -8.25 -12.13
CA THR A 237 -16.40 -7.11 -13.05
C THR A 237 -16.23 -7.56 -14.50
N PHE A 238 -15.30 -8.49 -14.79
CA PHE A 238 -15.13 -9.02 -16.13
C PHE A 238 -16.35 -9.83 -16.59
N VAL A 239 -16.86 -10.74 -15.76
CA VAL A 239 -18.02 -11.56 -16.10
C VAL A 239 -19.27 -10.69 -16.30
N MET A 240 -19.61 -9.84 -15.33
CA MET A 240 -20.83 -9.03 -15.42
C MET A 240 -20.72 -7.90 -16.44
N GLY A 241 -19.52 -7.35 -16.65
CA GLY A 241 -19.26 -6.37 -17.71
C GLY A 241 -19.35 -6.99 -19.10
N TYR A 242 -18.78 -8.18 -19.30
CA TYR A 242 -18.87 -8.91 -20.57
C TYR A 242 -20.32 -9.29 -20.92
N LEU A 243 -21.08 -9.85 -19.97
CA LEU A 243 -22.48 -10.20 -20.19
C LEU A 243 -23.35 -8.96 -20.52
N ALA A 244 -23.11 -7.83 -19.83
CA ALA A 244 -23.80 -6.58 -20.13
C ALA A 244 -23.46 -6.04 -21.53
N LEU A 245 -22.19 -6.11 -21.94
CA LEU A 245 -21.75 -5.75 -23.29
C LEU A 245 -22.36 -6.67 -24.35
N GLN A 246 -22.34 -7.99 -24.11
CA GLN A 246 -22.92 -8.97 -25.02
C GLN A 246 -24.43 -8.72 -25.23
N LYS A 247 -25.16 -8.46 -24.14
CA LYS A 247 -26.60 -8.12 -24.19
C LYS A 247 -26.87 -6.85 -25.01
N ARG A 248 -25.93 -5.90 -25.02
CA ARG A 248 -26.00 -4.67 -25.83
C ARG A 248 -25.31 -4.78 -27.20
N LYS A 249 -25.01 -6.01 -27.67
CA LYS A 249 -24.30 -6.25 -28.95
C LYS A 249 -22.99 -5.44 -29.05
N PHE A 250 -22.27 -5.30 -27.93
CA PHE A 250 -21.02 -4.55 -27.77
C PHE A 250 -21.12 -3.04 -28.07
N LYS A 251 -22.32 -2.46 -28.08
CA LYS A 251 -22.51 -1.01 -28.20
C LYS A 251 -22.42 -0.34 -26.83
N ILE A 252 -21.58 0.67 -26.72
CA ILE A 252 -21.45 1.50 -25.51
C ILE A 252 -22.19 2.81 -25.76
N GLU A 253 -23.34 2.99 -25.11
CA GLU A 253 -24.10 4.23 -25.23
C GLU A 253 -23.41 5.36 -24.45
N ARG A 254 -23.68 6.61 -24.82
CA ARG A 254 -23.04 7.82 -24.24
C ARG A 254 -23.53 8.18 -22.83
N GLU A 255 -24.18 7.26 -22.15
CA GLU A 255 -24.63 7.48 -20.78
C GLU A 255 -23.49 7.38 -19.76
N TYR A 256 -23.59 8.16 -18.68
CA TYR A 256 -22.57 8.20 -17.63
C TYR A 256 -22.29 6.82 -17.01
N HIS A 257 -23.32 6.00 -16.78
CA HIS A 257 -23.15 4.66 -16.23
C HIS A 257 -22.35 3.75 -17.17
N HIS A 258 -22.65 3.78 -18.47
CA HIS A 258 -21.97 2.94 -19.46
C HIS A 258 -20.50 3.37 -19.65
N ALA A 259 -20.26 4.69 -19.75
CA ALA A 259 -18.91 5.21 -19.88
C ALA A 259 -18.04 4.90 -18.65
N THR A 260 -18.57 5.12 -17.45
CA THR A 260 -17.82 4.90 -16.20
C THR A 260 -17.68 3.42 -15.87
N GLY A 261 -18.71 2.61 -16.14
CA GLY A 261 -18.67 1.15 -16.04
C GLY A 261 -17.65 0.53 -16.97
N PHE A 262 -17.58 0.97 -18.23
CA PHE A 262 -16.55 0.54 -19.17
C PHE A 262 -15.15 0.99 -18.74
N GLY A 263 -15.00 2.21 -18.25
CA GLY A 263 -13.75 2.69 -17.66
C GLY A 263 -13.30 1.82 -16.47
N CYS A 264 -14.22 1.42 -15.60
CA CYS A 264 -13.95 0.49 -14.51
C CYS A 264 -13.54 -0.90 -15.02
N PHE A 265 -14.23 -1.42 -16.03
CA PHE A 265 -13.95 -2.71 -16.66
C PHE A 265 -12.54 -2.77 -17.26
N VAL A 266 -12.09 -1.72 -17.94
CA VAL A 266 -10.71 -1.65 -18.45
C VAL A 266 -9.71 -1.45 -17.30
N GLY A 267 -10.01 -0.51 -16.39
CA GLY A 267 -9.11 -0.17 -15.29
C GLY A 267 -8.84 -1.33 -14.33
N VAL A 268 -9.85 -2.15 -14.04
CA VAL A 268 -9.72 -3.32 -13.16
C VAL A 268 -8.86 -4.42 -13.78
N GLY A 269 -8.71 -4.48 -15.11
CA GLY A 269 -7.77 -5.37 -15.77
C GLY A 269 -6.31 -4.96 -15.57
N LEU A 270 -6.03 -3.66 -15.58
CA LEU A 270 -4.69 -3.11 -15.44
C LEU A 270 -4.21 -3.07 -13.98
N LEU A 271 -5.13 -2.90 -13.02
CA LEU A 271 -4.78 -2.73 -11.61
C LEU A 271 -4.02 -3.93 -10.99
N PRO A 272 -4.43 -5.20 -11.20
CA PRO A 272 -3.70 -6.38 -10.71
C PRO A 272 -2.32 -6.52 -11.33
N ILE A 273 -2.16 -6.17 -12.61
CA ILE A 273 -0.85 -6.18 -13.29
C ILE A 273 0.09 -5.19 -12.59
N GLY A 274 -0.38 -3.97 -12.32
CA GLY A 274 0.39 -2.99 -11.55
C GLY A 274 0.73 -3.47 -10.14
N GLY A 275 -0.19 -4.15 -9.46
CA GLY A 275 0.04 -4.74 -8.14
C GLY A 275 1.10 -5.86 -8.16
N PHE A 276 1.05 -6.73 -9.17
CA PHE A 276 2.02 -7.81 -9.39
C PHE A 276 3.42 -7.27 -9.71
N VAL A 277 3.52 -6.27 -10.59
CA VAL A 277 4.78 -5.58 -10.90
C VAL A 277 5.37 -4.97 -9.63
N VAL A 278 4.58 -4.24 -8.83
CA VAL A 278 5.05 -3.67 -7.55
C VAL A 278 5.54 -4.78 -6.60
N ALA A 279 4.85 -5.92 -6.54
CA ALA A 279 5.25 -7.05 -5.71
C ALA A 279 6.59 -7.66 -6.16
N ILE A 280 6.82 -7.81 -7.46
CA ILE A 280 8.12 -8.26 -8.01
C ILE A 280 9.20 -7.26 -7.63
N LEU A 281 8.99 -5.98 -7.93
CA LEU A 281 9.99 -4.93 -7.70
C LEU A 281 10.39 -4.83 -6.21
N LEU A 282 9.42 -4.96 -5.28
CA LEU A 282 9.69 -5.00 -3.84
C LEU A 282 10.56 -6.18 -3.38
N ASN A 283 10.60 -7.26 -4.17
CA ASN A 283 11.32 -8.48 -3.84
C ASN A 283 12.66 -8.61 -4.59
N THR A 284 12.82 -7.96 -5.74
CA THR A 284 13.98 -8.14 -6.62
C THR A 284 14.91 -6.93 -6.68
N LEU A 285 14.38 -5.70 -6.64
CA LEU A 285 15.22 -4.51 -6.76
C LEU A 285 16.01 -4.24 -5.48
N ARG A 286 17.33 -4.13 -5.63
CA ARG A 286 18.27 -3.68 -4.60
C ARG A 286 18.70 -2.25 -4.93
N TRP A 287 18.97 -1.45 -3.90
CA TRP A 287 19.52 -0.10 -4.05
C TRP A 287 18.68 0.85 -4.95
N ASN A 288 17.37 0.63 -5.03
CA ASN A 288 16.45 1.48 -5.79
C ASN A 288 15.08 1.60 -5.11
N THR A 289 15.08 1.69 -3.78
CA THR A 289 13.85 1.77 -2.96
C THR A 289 13.01 2.99 -3.36
N GLY A 290 13.64 4.10 -3.76
CA GLY A 290 12.94 5.32 -4.19
C GLY A 290 12.01 5.07 -5.38
N PHE A 291 12.47 4.35 -6.41
CA PHE A 291 11.63 3.97 -7.55
C PHE A 291 10.50 3.03 -7.14
N VAL A 292 10.79 2.01 -6.32
CA VAL A 292 9.78 1.06 -5.84
C VAL A 292 8.66 1.77 -5.07
N LEU A 293 9.01 2.75 -4.22
CA LEU A 293 8.02 3.54 -3.48
C LEU A 293 7.17 4.43 -4.41
N LYS A 294 7.74 4.98 -5.49
CA LYS A 294 6.98 5.73 -6.52
C LYS A 294 5.99 4.83 -7.26
N MET A 295 6.41 3.63 -7.70
CA MET A 295 5.52 2.67 -8.35
C MET A 295 4.39 2.23 -7.42
N LYS A 296 4.70 1.98 -6.15
CA LYS A 296 3.70 1.67 -5.13
C LYS A 296 2.71 2.82 -4.91
N LEU A 297 3.18 4.06 -4.91
CA LEU A 297 2.32 5.24 -4.84
C LEU A 297 1.40 5.34 -6.07
N GLY A 298 1.93 5.09 -7.27
CA GLY A 298 1.15 5.04 -8.51
C GLY A 298 0.03 4.00 -8.45
N HIS A 299 0.35 2.75 -8.06
CA HIS A 299 -0.66 1.70 -7.87
C HIS A 299 -1.70 2.09 -6.82
N LYS A 300 -1.27 2.71 -5.71
CA LYS A 300 -2.16 3.20 -4.65
C LYS A 300 -3.13 4.26 -5.18
N ILE A 301 -2.63 5.27 -5.89
CA ILE A 301 -3.46 6.36 -6.47
C ILE A 301 -4.44 5.77 -7.47
N PHE A 302 -3.97 4.92 -8.39
CA PHE A 302 -4.82 4.28 -9.40
C PHE A 302 -5.94 3.45 -8.76
N GLY A 303 -5.64 2.69 -7.70
CA GLY A 303 -6.64 1.95 -6.94
C GLY A 303 -7.71 2.83 -6.30
N TYR A 304 -7.34 3.95 -5.66
CA TYR A 304 -8.33 4.88 -5.08
C TYR A 304 -9.18 5.56 -6.15
N THR A 305 -8.59 5.95 -7.28
CA THR A 305 -9.32 6.52 -8.41
C THR A 305 -10.36 5.52 -8.94
N LEU A 306 -9.98 4.25 -9.08
CA LEU A 306 -10.89 3.22 -9.56
C LEU A 306 -12.03 2.94 -8.57
N ILE A 307 -11.74 2.96 -7.27
CA ILE A 307 -12.77 2.87 -6.22
C ILE A 307 -13.76 4.04 -6.34
N ALA A 308 -13.28 5.28 -6.45
CA ALA A 308 -14.15 6.44 -6.59
C ALA A 308 -15.02 6.35 -7.87
N LEU A 309 -14.41 5.97 -8.99
CA LEU A 309 -15.12 5.76 -10.27
C LEU A 309 -16.18 4.66 -10.16
N SER A 310 -15.88 3.57 -9.44
CA SER A 310 -16.84 2.47 -9.23
C SER A 310 -18.04 2.89 -8.38
N GLN A 311 -17.84 3.73 -7.35
CA GLN A 311 -18.95 4.25 -6.56
C GLN A 311 -19.83 5.19 -7.41
N PHE A 312 -19.22 5.98 -8.30
CA PHE A 312 -19.97 6.80 -9.26
C PHE A 312 -20.75 5.93 -10.27
N ALA A 313 -20.17 4.83 -10.74
CA ALA A 313 -20.84 3.87 -11.62
C ALA A 313 -22.03 3.18 -10.91
N ILE A 314 -21.88 2.82 -9.62
CA ILE A 314 -22.99 2.31 -8.78
C ILE A 314 -24.10 3.34 -8.64
N LEU A 315 -23.76 4.60 -8.34
CA LEU A 315 -24.73 5.68 -8.18
C LEU A 315 -25.54 5.89 -9.46
N THR A 316 -24.85 6.08 -10.58
CA THR A 316 -25.50 6.32 -11.88
C THR A 316 -26.29 5.10 -12.36
N GLY A 317 -25.81 3.88 -12.12
CA GLY A 317 -26.54 2.65 -12.43
C GLY A 317 -27.80 2.46 -11.57
N GLY A 318 -27.72 2.76 -10.27
CA GLY A 318 -28.86 2.70 -9.35
C GLY A 318 -29.93 3.74 -9.66
N LEU A 319 -29.54 4.97 -10.02
CA LEU A 319 -30.47 6.01 -10.46
C LEU A 319 -31.16 5.64 -11.78
N LYS A 320 -30.41 5.07 -12.74
CA LYS A 320 -30.98 4.54 -13.98
C LYS A 320 -31.99 3.44 -13.69
N TRP A 321 -31.67 2.49 -12.83
CA TRP A 321 -32.60 1.44 -12.41
C TRP A 321 -33.87 2.00 -11.75
N SER A 322 -33.72 2.97 -10.84
CA SER A 322 -34.85 3.65 -10.19
C SER A 322 -35.78 4.34 -11.21
N SER A 323 -35.22 4.93 -12.27
CA SER A 323 -36.02 5.52 -13.35
C SER A 323 -36.84 4.47 -14.14
N PHE A 324 -36.32 3.25 -14.30
CA PHE A 324 -37.05 2.17 -15.00
C PHE A 324 -38.23 1.63 -14.19
N ASN A 325 -38.10 1.53 -12.87
CA ASN A 325 -39.17 0.98 -12.02
C ASN A 325 -40.18 2.03 -11.55
N ASN A 326 -39.99 3.31 -11.90
CA ASN A 326 -40.81 4.43 -11.42
C ASN A 326 -40.85 4.53 -9.87
N ASP A 327 -39.90 3.85 -9.20
CA ASP A 327 -39.73 3.81 -7.77
C ASP A 327 -38.62 4.79 -7.41
N ASN A 328 -38.95 5.90 -6.75
CA ASN A 328 -37.97 6.83 -6.18
C ASN A 328 -37.24 6.15 -5.02
N ASN A 329 -36.25 5.31 -5.34
CA ASN A 329 -35.58 4.48 -4.36
C ASN A 329 -34.30 5.17 -3.84
N PRO A 330 -34.27 5.65 -2.58
CA PRO A 330 -33.13 6.38 -2.03
C PRO A 330 -31.95 5.48 -1.64
N TYR A 331 -32.07 4.15 -1.72
CA TYR A 331 -31.05 3.23 -1.18
C TYR A 331 -29.66 3.42 -1.80
N VAL A 332 -29.57 3.76 -3.09
CA VAL A 332 -28.27 3.99 -3.73
C VAL A 332 -27.57 5.22 -3.15
N ILE A 333 -28.31 6.28 -2.84
CA ILE A 333 -27.76 7.51 -2.23
C ILE A 333 -27.32 7.20 -0.79
N ILE A 334 -28.16 6.48 -0.03
CA ILE A 334 -27.84 6.05 1.34
C ILE A 334 -26.57 5.21 1.35
N HIS A 335 -26.40 4.27 0.41
CA HIS A 335 -25.18 3.47 0.26
C HIS A 335 -23.94 4.35 0.06
N ILE A 336 -23.98 5.33 -0.85
CA ILE A 336 -22.84 6.21 -1.11
C ILE A 336 -22.47 7.01 0.14
N CYS A 337 -23.46 7.60 0.82
CA CYS A 337 -23.25 8.32 2.07
C CYS A 337 -22.64 7.42 3.15
N LEU A 338 -23.18 6.21 3.32
CA LEU A 338 -22.70 5.24 4.30
C LEU A 338 -21.28 4.78 4.00
N TYR A 339 -20.96 4.48 2.74
CA TYR A 339 -19.64 4.04 2.31
C TYR A 339 -18.55 5.05 2.70
N PHE A 340 -18.76 6.33 2.36
CA PHE A 340 -17.80 7.39 2.70
C PHE A 340 -17.79 7.72 4.20
N LEU A 341 -18.93 7.65 4.88
CA LEU A 341 -18.99 7.81 6.34
C LEU A 341 -18.13 6.75 7.05
N VAL A 342 -18.22 5.48 6.64
CA VAL A 342 -17.39 4.40 7.19
C VAL A 342 -15.91 4.65 6.94
N LEU A 343 -15.53 5.13 5.75
CA LEU A 343 -14.13 5.49 5.47
C LEU A 343 -13.63 6.64 6.36
N ILE A 344 -14.44 7.67 6.58
CA ILE A 344 -14.11 8.81 7.45
C ILE A 344 -13.94 8.34 8.91
N VAL A 345 -14.86 7.51 9.41
CA VAL A 345 -14.78 6.95 10.76
C VAL A 345 -13.52 6.10 10.91
N CYS A 346 -13.24 5.21 9.95
CA CYS A 346 -12.02 4.40 9.94
C CYS A 346 -10.74 5.26 9.92
N GLU A 347 -10.70 6.32 9.12
CA GLU A 347 -9.56 7.24 9.08
C GLU A 347 -9.39 7.98 10.41
N GLY A 348 -10.48 8.43 11.04
CA GLY A 348 -10.45 9.08 12.35
C GLY A 348 -9.91 8.15 13.46
N ILE A 349 -10.36 6.89 13.48
CA ILE A 349 -9.84 5.85 14.38
C ILE A 349 -8.36 5.61 14.11
N TYR A 350 -7.98 5.46 12.83
CA TYR A 350 -6.61 5.20 12.43
C TYR A 350 -5.67 6.35 12.82
N TYR A 351 -6.08 7.60 12.61
CA TYR A 351 -5.33 8.77 13.01
C TYR A 351 -5.10 8.82 14.52
N LYS A 352 -6.17 8.65 15.32
CA LYS A 352 -6.05 8.55 16.80
C LYS A 352 -5.15 7.40 17.24
N PHE A 353 -5.18 6.27 16.53
CA PHE A 353 -4.31 5.13 16.80
C PHE A 353 -2.84 5.43 16.48
N GLN A 354 -2.55 6.21 15.43
CA GLN A 354 -1.20 6.61 15.06
C GLN A 354 -0.56 7.60 16.04
N GLU A 355 -1.36 8.45 16.69
CA GLU A 355 -0.86 9.42 17.67
C GLU A 355 -0.39 8.78 18.98
N ARG A 356 -0.88 7.59 19.31
CA ARG A 356 -0.46 6.85 20.51
C ARG A 356 0.93 6.25 20.30
N GLU A 357 1.75 6.21 21.34
CA GLU A 357 2.99 5.40 21.34
C GLU A 357 2.78 4.18 22.23
N ASN A 358 2.59 3.01 21.63
CA ASN A 358 2.56 1.76 22.38
C ASN A 358 3.99 1.37 22.79
N ASN A 359 4.12 0.91 24.04
CA ASN A 359 5.38 0.35 24.53
C ASN A 359 5.68 -0.99 23.84
N PHE A 360 6.97 -1.32 23.75
CA PHE A 360 7.36 -2.64 23.30
C PHE A 360 7.05 -3.70 24.36
N ILE A 361 6.64 -4.88 23.93
CA ILE A 361 6.41 -6.02 24.83
C ILE A 361 7.75 -6.46 25.42
N GLU A 362 7.79 -6.69 26.74
CA GLU A 362 8.96 -7.26 27.39
C GLU A 362 9.00 -8.78 27.16
N PRO A 363 10.00 -9.30 26.43
CA PRO A 363 10.11 -10.74 26.24
C PRO A 363 10.61 -11.40 27.53
N LYS A 364 10.18 -12.65 27.73
CA LYS A 364 10.63 -13.48 28.87
C LYS A 364 12.04 -14.05 28.66
N VAL A 365 12.48 -14.17 27.41
CA VAL A 365 13.75 -14.75 27.03
C VAL A 365 14.79 -13.65 26.89
N THR A 366 15.95 -13.88 27.50
CA THR A 366 17.13 -13.03 27.38
C THR A 366 18.25 -13.84 26.73
N ILE A 367 18.99 -13.25 25.79
CA ILE A 367 20.13 -13.89 25.10
C ILE A 367 21.38 -13.04 25.16
N LEU A 368 22.54 -13.69 25.15
CA LEU A 368 23.85 -13.01 25.10
C LEU A 368 24.10 -12.47 23.68
N ARG A 369 24.92 -11.42 23.55
CA ARG A 369 25.33 -10.90 22.22
C ARG A 369 26.08 -11.92 21.38
N SER A 370 26.88 -12.77 22.03
CA SER A 370 27.60 -13.89 21.38
C SER A 370 26.64 -14.93 20.82
N GLU A 371 25.58 -15.24 21.57
CA GLU A 371 24.51 -16.14 21.13
C GLU A 371 23.74 -15.56 19.94
N PHE A 372 23.38 -14.27 19.98
CA PHE A 372 22.78 -13.59 18.84
C PHE A 372 23.63 -13.72 17.57
N LYS A 373 24.94 -13.45 17.67
CA LYS A 373 25.88 -13.61 16.55
C LYS A 373 25.93 -15.06 16.05
N LYS A 374 25.96 -16.04 16.96
CA LYS A 374 25.97 -17.47 16.62
C LYS A 374 24.70 -17.88 15.88
N ARG A 375 23.52 -17.43 16.32
CA ARG A 375 22.24 -17.71 15.68
C ARG A 375 22.14 -17.12 14.28
N VAL A 376 22.58 -15.86 14.12
CA VAL A 376 22.66 -15.21 12.80
C VAL A 376 23.63 -15.95 11.87
N ALA A 377 24.81 -16.34 12.37
CA ALA A 377 25.76 -17.14 11.61
C ALA A 377 25.20 -18.53 11.23
N GLY A 378 24.31 -19.09 12.06
CA GLY A 378 23.55 -20.30 11.78
C GLY A 378 22.41 -20.13 10.75
N GLY A 379 22.23 -18.94 10.17
CA GLY A 379 21.24 -18.65 9.14
C GLY A 379 19.93 -18.07 9.66
N GLU A 380 19.79 -17.83 10.96
CA GLU A 380 18.61 -17.15 11.49
C GLU A 380 18.57 -15.68 11.06
N GLN A 381 17.37 -15.21 10.72
CA GLN A 381 17.17 -13.87 10.18
C GLN A 381 16.78 -12.91 11.31
N LEU A 382 17.77 -12.59 12.14
CA LEU A 382 17.57 -11.79 13.35
C LEU A 382 18.10 -10.37 13.17
N VAL A 383 17.42 -9.39 13.78
CA VAL A 383 17.87 -7.99 13.87
C VAL A 383 17.69 -7.46 15.29
N ILE A 384 18.43 -6.42 15.65
CA ILE A 384 18.31 -5.75 16.95
C ILE A 384 17.51 -4.45 16.79
N LEU A 385 16.53 -4.22 17.65
CA LEU A 385 15.84 -2.93 17.80
C LEU A 385 15.86 -2.54 19.28
N ASP A 386 16.57 -1.47 19.60
CA ASP A 386 17.01 -1.11 20.93
C ASP A 386 17.76 -2.26 21.61
N ASP A 387 17.12 -2.88 22.60
CA ASP A 387 17.57 -4.04 23.36
C ASP A 387 16.82 -5.32 22.95
N LEU A 388 15.92 -5.25 21.98
CA LEU A 388 15.06 -6.35 21.53
C LEU A 388 15.68 -7.10 20.35
N VAL A 389 15.51 -8.41 20.33
CA VAL A 389 15.90 -9.29 19.23
C VAL A 389 14.64 -9.70 18.47
N LEU A 390 14.60 -9.37 17.18
CA LEU A 390 13.45 -9.60 16.32
C LEU A 390 13.74 -10.68 15.30
N ASP A 391 12.83 -11.64 15.12
CA ASP A 391 12.84 -12.56 13.97
C ASP A 391 12.04 -11.93 12.81
N ILE A 392 12.74 -11.59 11.74
CA ILE A 392 12.17 -10.94 10.55
C ILE A 392 11.89 -11.92 9.41
N SER A 393 12.13 -13.22 9.60
CA SER A 393 12.07 -14.23 8.53
C SER A 393 10.75 -14.24 7.76
N LYS A 394 9.64 -14.16 8.50
CA LYS A 394 8.28 -14.13 7.94
C LYS A 394 7.83 -12.73 7.53
N PHE A 395 8.35 -11.69 8.16
CA PHE A 395 7.88 -10.32 7.94
C PHE A 395 8.53 -9.61 6.75
N LYS A 396 9.75 -10.00 6.36
CA LYS A 396 10.49 -9.32 5.28
C LYS A 396 9.78 -9.22 3.94
N LEU A 397 9.00 -10.25 3.58
CA LEU A 397 8.17 -10.22 2.37
C LEU A 397 6.97 -9.27 2.51
N SER A 398 6.56 -8.95 3.73
CA SER A 398 5.46 -8.03 4.05
C SER A 398 5.93 -6.60 4.32
N HIS A 399 7.25 -6.37 4.43
CA HIS A 399 7.80 -5.06 4.74
C HIS A 399 7.47 -4.03 3.65
N PRO A 400 6.93 -2.84 4.01
CA PRO A 400 6.44 -1.87 3.03
C PRO A 400 7.54 -1.22 2.19
N GLY A 401 8.79 -1.20 2.67
CA GLY A 401 9.96 -0.70 1.95
C GLY A 401 10.70 -1.78 1.13
N GLY A 402 10.16 -3.00 1.07
CA GLY A 402 10.74 -4.10 0.29
C GLY A 402 11.59 -5.07 1.13
N LYS A 403 11.80 -6.24 0.54
CA LYS A 403 12.54 -7.36 1.13
C LYS A 403 14.01 -7.03 1.33
N PHE A 404 14.61 -6.32 0.36
CA PHE A 404 16.02 -5.92 0.36
C PHE A 404 16.42 -5.21 1.67
N LEU A 405 15.63 -4.25 2.13
CA LEU A 405 15.96 -3.49 3.34
C LEU A 405 16.10 -4.37 4.59
N LEU A 406 15.26 -5.40 4.72
CA LEU A 406 15.35 -6.31 5.86
C LEU A 406 16.46 -7.35 5.69
N ASP A 407 16.58 -7.94 4.49
CA ASP A 407 17.66 -8.88 4.18
C ASP A 407 19.04 -8.25 4.44
N TYR A 408 19.22 -6.99 4.01
CA TYR A 408 20.48 -6.27 4.15
C TYR A 408 20.84 -5.92 5.60
N ASN A 409 19.85 -5.94 6.50
CA ASN A 409 20.02 -5.61 7.91
C ASN A 409 20.05 -6.81 8.86
N ILE A 410 20.05 -8.05 8.33
CA ILE A 410 20.25 -9.26 9.14
C ILE A 410 21.56 -9.13 9.94
N GLY A 411 21.50 -9.39 11.24
CA GLY A 411 22.63 -9.28 12.18
C GLY A 411 22.99 -7.85 12.61
N ARG A 412 22.21 -6.83 12.18
CA ARG A 412 22.47 -5.41 12.49
C ARG A 412 21.48 -4.87 13.51
N ASP A 413 21.90 -3.76 14.12
CA ASP A 413 21.02 -2.87 14.87
C ASP A 413 20.27 -1.96 13.89
N ILE A 414 18.94 -2.06 13.89
CA ILE A 414 18.05 -1.31 13.02
C ILE A 414 17.43 -0.07 13.67
N SER A 415 17.78 0.25 14.91
CA SER A 415 17.14 1.31 15.71
C SER A 415 17.22 2.68 15.04
N LYS A 416 18.37 3.02 14.46
CA LYS A 416 18.57 4.28 13.72
C LYS A 416 17.64 4.42 12.51
N PHE A 417 17.31 3.33 11.83
CA PHE A 417 16.36 3.33 10.72
C PHE A 417 14.92 3.40 11.25
N PHE A 418 14.62 2.66 12.32
CA PHE A 418 13.30 2.61 12.91
C PHE A 418 12.82 4.00 13.37
N TYR A 419 13.69 4.76 14.04
CA TYR A 419 13.37 6.11 14.55
C TYR A 419 13.63 7.25 13.54
N GLY A 420 13.88 6.93 12.26
CA GLY A 420 14.12 7.94 11.22
C GLY A 420 15.32 8.83 11.52
N GLY A 421 16.34 8.29 12.18
CA GLY A 421 17.65 8.91 12.37
C GLY A 421 18.53 8.75 11.14
N TYR A 422 18.29 7.71 10.34
CA TYR A 422 19.11 7.32 9.20
C TYR A 422 18.25 6.64 8.12
N THR A 423 18.69 6.68 6.86
CA THR A 423 18.11 5.91 5.73
C THR A 423 19.23 5.17 5.00
N LEU A 424 18.96 3.94 4.56
CA LEU A 424 19.96 3.11 3.87
C LEU A 424 20.36 3.70 2.52
N GLU A 425 19.38 4.23 1.78
CA GLU A 425 19.55 4.86 0.47
C GLU A 425 19.33 6.36 0.60
N ASN A 426 20.39 7.15 0.46
CA ASN A 426 20.39 8.62 0.56
C ASN A 426 20.44 9.27 -0.83
N GLY A 427 21.21 8.71 -1.77
CA GLY A 427 21.35 9.20 -3.14
C GLY A 427 20.10 9.01 -4.00
N GLY A 428 19.25 8.03 -3.68
CA GLY A 428 18.01 7.72 -4.41
C GLY A 428 16.81 8.62 -4.08
N GLY A 429 17.01 9.69 -3.30
CA GLY A 429 15.93 10.61 -2.89
C GLY A 429 14.99 10.05 -1.82
N CYS A 430 15.37 8.98 -1.12
CA CYS A 430 14.60 8.50 0.02
C CYS A 430 14.89 9.37 1.26
N SER A 431 13.86 9.86 1.92
CA SER A 431 13.99 10.57 3.19
C SER A 431 13.99 9.59 4.37
N PRO A 432 14.71 9.91 5.46
CA PRO A 432 14.61 9.14 6.71
C PRO A 432 13.16 9.05 7.19
N HIS A 433 12.71 7.84 7.51
CA HIS A 433 11.33 7.56 7.90
C HIS A 433 11.24 7.12 9.37
N SER A 434 10.55 7.91 10.19
CA SER A 434 10.22 7.51 11.57
C SER A 434 9.00 6.60 11.56
N HIS A 435 9.16 5.38 12.05
CA HIS A 435 8.13 4.36 12.00
C HIS A 435 6.97 4.69 12.96
N SER A 436 5.74 4.42 12.49
CA SER A 436 4.50 4.75 13.21
C SER A 436 4.20 3.75 14.35
N ASN A 437 3.18 4.06 15.16
CA ASN A 437 2.67 3.14 16.18
C ASN A 437 2.24 1.78 15.62
N MET A 438 1.74 1.75 14.39
CA MET A 438 1.40 0.51 13.68
C MET A 438 2.63 -0.38 13.52
N ALA A 439 3.78 0.20 13.19
CA ALA A 439 5.02 -0.55 13.07
C ALA A 439 5.49 -1.09 14.44
N ARG A 440 5.27 -0.35 15.53
CA ARG A 440 5.55 -0.85 16.90
C ARG A 440 4.71 -2.07 17.25
N CYS A 441 3.42 -2.05 16.89
CA CYS A 441 2.54 -3.19 17.10
C CYS A 441 2.98 -4.41 16.29
N ILE A 442 3.45 -4.20 15.06
CA ILE A 442 4.05 -5.27 14.25
C ILE A 442 5.33 -5.79 14.91
N VAL A 443 6.25 -4.91 15.32
CA VAL A 443 7.48 -5.29 16.04
C VAL A 443 7.18 -6.16 17.24
N ASN A 444 6.16 -5.83 18.04
CA ASN A 444 5.75 -6.64 19.19
C ASN A 444 5.39 -8.09 18.81
N THR A 445 4.96 -8.36 17.57
CA THR A 445 4.72 -9.72 17.07
C THR A 445 5.97 -10.43 16.55
N LEU A 446 7.10 -9.72 16.44
CA LEU A 446 8.39 -10.22 15.94
C LEU A 446 9.44 -10.41 17.05
N VAL A 447 9.23 -9.82 18.23
CA VAL A 447 10.16 -9.96 19.37
C VAL A 447 10.23 -11.42 19.80
N ILE A 448 11.44 -11.99 19.82
CA ILE A 448 11.70 -13.35 20.30
C ILE A 448 12.51 -13.38 21.60
N ALA A 449 13.33 -12.36 21.85
CA ALA A 449 14.19 -12.24 23.02
C ALA A 449 14.60 -10.78 23.27
N ARG A 450 15.24 -10.53 24.41
CA ARG A 450 15.97 -9.29 24.73
C ARG A 450 17.46 -9.62 24.88
N LEU A 451 18.34 -8.66 24.63
CA LEU A 451 19.76 -8.79 24.96
C LEU A 451 19.97 -8.77 26.49
N GLU A 452 21.06 -9.38 26.95
CA GLU A 452 21.43 -9.54 28.37
C GLU A 452 21.27 -8.30 29.27
N GLU A 453 21.48 -7.10 28.72
CA GLU A 453 21.31 -5.84 29.42
C GLU A 453 20.04 -5.11 28.96
N LYS A 454 19.05 -5.03 29.85
CA LYS A 454 17.90 -4.14 29.64
C LYS A 454 18.38 -2.69 29.66
N ALA A 455 18.16 -1.98 28.55
CA ALA A 455 18.46 -0.57 28.47
C ALA A 455 17.61 0.22 29.46
N LYS A 456 18.27 0.99 30.33
CA LYS A 456 17.60 1.85 31.30
C LYS A 456 17.09 3.10 30.60
N THR A 457 15.95 3.59 31.07
CA THR A 457 15.35 4.83 30.58
C THR A 457 15.20 5.78 31.75
N PHE A 458 15.73 7.00 31.61
CA PHE A 458 15.67 8.01 32.66
C PHE A 458 15.56 9.41 32.06
N ALA A 459 15.15 10.37 32.88
CA ALA A 459 15.14 11.78 32.54
C ALA A 459 16.49 12.41 32.92
N ALA A 460 16.97 13.39 32.17
CA ALA A 460 18.23 14.08 32.44
C ALA A 460 18.21 15.53 31.93
N ARG A 461 18.99 16.40 32.57
CA ARG A 461 19.24 17.78 32.13
C ARG A 461 20.71 18.02 31.85
N ILE A 462 20.99 18.97 30.96
CA ILE A 462 22.34 19.39 30.65
C ILE A 462 22.88 20.22 31.83
N VAL A 463 24.03 19.82 32.37
CA VAL A 463 24.71 20.52 33.47
C VAL A 463 25.92 21.29 32.97
N THR A 464 26.71 20.69 32.09
CA THR A 464 27.89 21.33 31.50
C THR A 464 27.94 21.11 30.00
N SER A 465 28.61 22.04 29.32
CA SER A 465 28.93 21.96 27.90
C SER A 465 30.37 22.43 27.69
N THR A 466 31.14 21.67 26.93
CA THR A 466 32.51 22.02 26.53
C THR A 466 32.60 22.01 25.02
N GLU A 467 33.08 23.10 24.43
CA GLU A 467 33.33 23.17 22.99
C GLU A 467 34.54 22.30 22.63
N VAL A 468 34.37 21.41 21.65
CA VAL A 468 35.42 20.48 21.19
C VAL A 468 35.73 20.61 19.70
N GLY A 469 35.03 21.53 19.04
CA GLY A 469 35.22 21.87 17.63
C GLY A 469 34.11 22.77 17.15
N ARG A 470 34.24 23.30 15.93
CA ARG A 470 33.27 24.25 15.38
C ARG A 470 31.84 23.66 15.36
N ASN A 471 30.93 24.30 16.09
CA ASN A 471 29.54 23.86 16.28
C ASN A 471 29.40 22.46 16.91
N THR A 472 30.40 21.97 17.63
CA THR A 472 30.40 20.64 18.24
C THR A 472 30.81 20.76 19.69
N ASN A 473 29.93 20.33 20.58
CA ASN A 473 30.13 20.43 22.01
C ASN A 473 29.95 19.06 22.64
N THR A 474 30.71 18.79 23.69
CA THR A 474 30.46 17.69 24.62
C THR A 474 29.57 18.19 25.73
N PHE A 475 28.44 17.52 25.93
CA PHE A 475 27.46 17.83 26.96
C PHE A 475 27.50 16.76 28.05
N THR A 476 27.48 17.20 29.31
CA THR A 476 27.25 16.33 30.46
C THR A 476 25.79 16.47 30.88
N LEU A 477 25.05 15.37 30.83
CA LEU A 477 23.65 15.31 31.24
C LEU A 477 23.54 14.57 32.56
N LYS A 478 22.96 15.21 33.58
CA LYS A 478 22.73 14.61 34.89
C LYS A 478 21.31 14.07 34.96
N ALA A 479 21.17 12.83 35.41
CA ALA A 479 19.87 12.19 35.61
C ALA A 479 19.01 12.96 36.64
N GLU A 480 17.71 13.05 36.40
CA GLU A 480 16.71 13.59 37.31
C GLU A 480 15.77 12.48 37.80
N GLY A 481 15.46 12.49 39.10
CA GLY A 481 14.52 11.57 39.74
C GLY A 481 15.18 10.68 40.81
N PRO A 482 14.39 10.13 41.74
CA PRO A 482 14.90 9.26 42.80
C PRO A 482 15.50 7.97 42.21
N GLU A 483 16.74 7.68 42.60
CA GLU A 483 17.46 6.41 42.38
C GLU A 483 17.59 5.92 40.93
N VAL A 484 18.04 6.79 40.00
CA VAL A 484 18.53 6.31 38.70
C VAL A 484 19.90 5.65 38.88
N HIS A 485 19.91 4.38 39.25
CA HIS A 485 21.13 3.56 39.23
C HIS A 485 21.48 3.22 37.78
N PHE A 486 22.10 4.15 37.06
CA PHE A 486 22.66 3.91 35.74
C PHE A 486 24.18 4.01 35.83
N LYS A 487 24.87 2.89 35.61
CA LYS A 487 26.33 2.83 35.61
C LYS A 487 26.78 2.75 34.16
N LEU A 488 27.58 3.71 33.72
CA LEU A 488 28.28 3.56 32.44
C LEU A 488 29.28 2.41 32.53
N PRO A 489 29.54 1.71 31.43
CA PRO A 489 30.60 0.72 31.37
C PRO A 489 31.94 1.35 31.76
N SER A 490 32.80 0.52 32.34
CA SER A 490 34.18 0.92 32.60
C SER A 490 34.83 1.41 31.31
N SER A 491 35.74 2.39 31.41
CA SER A 491 36.60 2.81 30.29
C SER A 491 37.46 1.66 29.71
N THR A 492 37.49 0.52 30.40
CA THR A 492 38.19 -0.69 29.99
C THR A 492 37.27 -1.74 29.36
N ASP A 493 35.95 -1.52 29.36
CA ASP A 493 34.98 -2.41 28.72
C ASP A 493 34.91 -2.13 27.22
N VAL A 494 35.75 -2.84 26.45
CA VAL A 494 35.77 -2.74 24.99
C VAL A 494 34.46 -3.16 24.32
N THR A 495 33.59 -3.90 25.02
CA THR A 495 32.26 -4.29 24.49
C THR A 495 31.27 -3.13 24.47
N ALA A 496 31.55 -2.08 25.27
CA ALA A 496 30.77 -0.85 25.30
C ALA A 496 31.08 0.09 24.13
N ILE A 497 32.27 -0.02 23.54
CA ILE A 497 32.72 0.88 22.48
C ILE A 497 31.81 0.73 21.25
N GLY A 498 31.34 1.87 20.73
CA GLY A 498 30.38 1.95 19.63
C GLY A 498 28.91 1.74 20.03
N ARG A 499 28.61 1.54 21.32
CA ARG A 499 27.24 1.62 21.84
C ARG A 499 26.78 3.07 21.89
N HIS A 500 25.48 3.27 22.07
CA HIS A 500 24.89 4.59 21.96
C HIS A 500 23.70 4.79 22.90
N PHE A 501 23.34 6.05 23.12
CA PHE A 501 22.11 6.47 23.78
C PHE A 501 21.07 6.85 22.74
N LEU A 502 19.79 6.56 23.01
CA LEU A 502 18.66 7.18 22.34
C LEU A 502 18.18 8.37 23.17
N ILE A 503 18.30 9.57 22.63
CA ILE A 503 17.94 10.83 23.29
C ILE A 503 16.72 11.45 22.59
N ARG A 504 15.75 11.91 23.38
CA ARG A 504 14.67 12.80 22.93
C ARG A 504 14.37 13.87 23.97
N SER A 505 13.90 15.02 23.52
CA SER A 505 13.37 16.06 24.42
C SER A 505 11.94 15.71 24.83
N PHE A 506 11.58 15.91 26.10
CA PHE A 506 10.18 15.76 26.54
C PHE A 506 9.26 16.78 25.86
N SER A 507 9.77 17.99 25.63
CA SER A 507 9.10 19.05 24.90
C SER A 507 8.93 18.78 23.39
N ASN A 508 9.69 17.82 22.82
CA ASN A 508 9.48 17.32 21.46
C ASN A 508 9.70 15.80 21.39
N SER A 509 8.75 15.06 21.94
CA SER A 509 8.84 13.60 22.11
C SER A 509 8.82 12.79 20.81
N LYS A 510 8.44 13.42 19.68
CA LYS A 510 8.33 12.80 18.35
C LYS A 510 9.69 12.57 17.68
N VAL A 511 10.70 13.38 18.01
CA VAL A 511 12.02 13.29 17.39
C VAL A 511 13.00 12.63 18.36
N LYS A 512 13.50 11.44 17.98
CA LYS A 512 14.47 10.67 18.76
C LYS A 512 15.76 10.54 17.95
N ARG A 513 16.93 10.62 18.59
CA ARG A 513 18.24 10.54 17.92
C ARG A 513 19.21 9.70 18.73
N HIS A 514 20.03 8.93 18.02
CA HIS A 514 21.09 8.15 18.65
C HIS A 514 22.36 9.00 18.73
N TYR A 515 23.04 8.91 19.87
CA TYR A 515 24.33 9.54 20.10
C TYR A 515 25.29 8.51 20.67
N THR A 516 26.44 8.35 20.03
CA THR A 516 27.46 7.41 20.45
C THR A 516 27.94 7.74 21.86
N VAL A 517 28.15 6.69 22.64
CA VAL A 517 28.89 6.78 23.91
C VAL A 517 30.35 7.08 23.55
N CYS A 518 30.87 8.17 24.10
CA CYS A 518 32.25 8.61 23.91
C CYS A 518 32.72 9.22 25.22
N THR A 519 33.03 8.35 26.19
CA THR A 519 33.31 8.75 27.58
C THR A 519 34.59 9.56 27.71
N CYS A 520 35.61 9.25 26.91
CA CYS A 520 36.87 9.97 26.88
C CYS A 520 36.74 11.45 26.48
N MET A 521 35.61 11.85 25.89
CA MET A 521 35.33 13.25 25.54
C MET A 521 34.88 14.09 26.74
N LYS A 522 34.63 13.45 27.89
CA LYS A 522 34.44 14.18 29.15
C LYS A 522 35.71 14.97 29.43
N LYS A 523 35.57 16.28 29.69
CA LYS A 523 36.70 17.21 29.73
C LYS A 523 37.84 16.73 30.64
N GLU A 524 37.51 16.25 31.83
CA GLU A 524 38.51 15.80 32.81
C GLU A 524 39.29 14.57 32.32
N ILE A 525 38.62 13.65 31.61
CA ILE A 525 39.25 12.45 31.04
C ILE A 525 40.10 12.83 29.82
N TYR A 526 39.57 13.68 28.94
CA TYR A 526 40.27 14.15 27.75
C TYR A 526 41.56 14.88 28.13
N ASP A 527 41.47 15.84 29.05
CA ASP A 527 42.61 16.63 29.50
C ASP A 527 43.69 15.74 30.15
N GLU A 528 43.29 14.73 30.94
CA GLU A 528 44.21 13.80 31.58
C GLU A 528 44.95 12.91 30.57
N LEU A 529 44.25 12.43 29.54
CA LEU A 529 44.87 11.70 28.43
C LEU A 529 45.85 12.60 27.66
N CYS A 530 45.46 13.85 27.36
CA CYS A 530 46.35 14.81 26.70
C CYS A 530 47.56 15.19 27.56
N ASN A 531 47.42 15.24 28.89
CA ASN A 531 48.54 15.44 29.82
C ASN A 531 49.54 14.26 29.72
N ALA A 532 49.05 13.03 29.76
CA ALA A 532 49.89 11.83 29.66
C ALA A 532 50.64 11.78 28.31
N LEU A 533 49.99 12.15 27.21
CA LEU A 533 50.62 12.26 25.89
C LEU A 533 51.75 13.29 25.87
N ARG A 534 51.53 14.47 26.45
CA ARG A 534 52.55 15.52 26.55
C ARG A 534 53.76 15.07 27.39
N GLN A 535 53.53 14.41 28.52
CA GLN A 535 54.60 13.85 29.35
C GLN A 535 55.41 12.80 28.58
N PHE A 536 54.75 11.89 27.86
CA PHE A 536 55.42 10.90 27.02
C PHE A 536 56.27 11.53 25.89
N GLN A 537 55.74 12.55 25.22
CA GLN A 537 56.45 13.30 24.18
C GLN A 537 57.69 14.01 24.75
N ALA A 538 57.56 14.60 25.95
CA ALA A 538 58.66 15.23 26.68
C ALA A 538 59.69 14.23 27.26
N GLY A 539 59.40 12.92 27.23
CA GLY A 539 60.25 11.90 27.87
C GLY A 539 60.18 11.91 29.40
N GLU A 540 59.11 12.51 29.95
CA GLU A 540 58.87 12.59 31.39
C GLU A 540 58.22 11.31 31.91
N ARG A 541 58.30 11.12 33.24
CA ARG A 541 57.54 10.07 33.91
C ARG A 541 56.05 10.39 33.80
N ILE A 542 55.29 9.43 33.26
CA ILE A 542 53.85 9.59 33.07
C ILE A 542 53.15 9.46 34.43
N LEU A 543 52.48 10.53 34.84
CA LEU A 543 51.61 10.58 36.00
C LEU A 543 50.17 10.65 35.50
N PHE A 544 49.43 9.57 35.68
CA PHE A 544 48.05 9.46 35.22
C PHE A 544 47.11 9.21 36.41
N ASN A 545 46.16 10.12 36.61
CA ASN A 545 45.18 10.04 37.67
C ASN A 545 44.03 9.09 37.30
N ASN A 546 44.16 7.81 37.66
CA ASN A 546 43.11 6.81 37.43
C ASN A 546 41.75 7.16 38.09
N ALA A 547 41.72 8.07 39.08
CA ALA A 547 40.46 8.49 39.70
C ALA A 547 39.54 9.27 38.74
N VAL A 548 40.06 9.90 37.68
CA VAL A 548 39.19 10.56 36.67
C VAL A 548 38.42 9.55 35.82
N LEU A 549 38.94 8.31 35.74
CA LEU A 549 38.29 7.18 35.08
C LEU A 549 37.35 6.41 36.01
N GLN A 550 37.62 6.45 37.32
CA GLN A 550 36.70 5.99 38.34
C GLN A 550 35.58 7.02 38.48
N GLU A 551 34.66 6.97 37.54
CA GLU A 551 33.43 7.73 37.62
C GLU A 551 32.73 7.38 38.95
N ASN A 552 32.63 8.36 39.84
CA ASN A 552 31.96 8.26 41.13
C ASN A 552 30.44 8.10 40.92
N TRP A 553 30.02 6.92 40.45
CA TRP A 553 28.63 6.52 40.22
C TRP A 553 27.89 6.16 41.52
N ASN A 554 28.04 6.99 42.55
CA ASN A 554 27.10 6.93 43.67
C ASN A 554 25.74 7.44 43.15
N SER A 555 24.64 6.89 43.66
CA SER A 555 23.24 7.09 43.20
C SER A 555 22.83 8.53 42.89
N ASP A 556 23.52 9.51 43.49
CA ASP A 556 23.16 10.92 43.46
C ASP A 556 23.81 11.70 42.29
N LYS A 557 24.69 11.06 41.52
CA LYS A 557 25.48 11.70 40.44
C LYS A 557 25.55 10.87 39.15
N SER A 558 24.46 10.21 38.75
CA SER A 558 24.38 9.54 37.44
C SER A 558 24.43 10.55 36.29
N GLU A 559 25.63 10.84 35.78
CA GLU A 559 25.88 11.66 34.60
C GLU A 559 25.91 10.83 33.30
N VAL A 560 25.74 11.44 32.14
CA VAL A 560 26.09 10.82 30.86
C VAL A 560 26.71 11.86 29.96
N VAL A 561 27.66 11.44 29.14
CA VAL A 561 28.41 12.33 28.27
C VAL A 561 28.01 12.06 26.82
N CYS A 562 27.67 13.12 26.09
CA CYS A 562 27.42 13.02 24.65
C CYS A 562 28.06 14.19 23.90
N THR A 563 28.79 13.87 22.84
CA THR A 563 29.37 14.87 21.94
C THR A 563 28.45 15.06 20.74
N VAL A 564 27.97 16.29 20.56
CA VAL A 564 26.88 16.61 19.63
C VAL A 564 27.29 17.78 18.73
N LYS A 565 27.28 17.53 17.42
CA LYS A 565 27.36 18.59 16.40
C LYS A 565 26.00 19.23 16.14
N ASN A 566 25.96 20.55 16.14
CA ASN A 566 24.77 21.31 15.80
C ASN A 566 24.62 21.45 14.29
N TYR A 567 23.61 20.77 13.74
CA TYR A 567 23.24 20.88 12.32
C TYR A 567 22.29 22.05 12.01
N ASN A 568 21.98 22.90 13.00
CA ASN A 568 21.09 24.07 12.87
C ASN A 568 19.70 23.76 12.27
N LYS A 569 19.23 22.51 12.42
CA LYS A 569 17.90 22.11 11.97
C LYS A 569 16.88 22.38 13.08
N ARG A 570 16.01 23.38 12.87
CA ARG A 570 14.93 23.73 13.79
C ARG A 570 14.10 22.50 14.15
N GLY A 571 13.89 22.28 15.45
CA GLY A 571 13.15 21.12 15.97
C GLY A 571 13.94 19.79 16.03
N GLY A 572 15.16 19.74 15.50
CA GLY A 572 16.05 18.59 15.66
C GLY A 572 16.64 18.51 17.07
N VAL A 573 16.89 17.28 17.55
CA VAL A 573 17.45 17.05 18.90
C VAL A 573 18.81 17.73 19.07
N SER A 574 19.68 17.67 18.05
CA SER A 574 21.01 18.29 18.10
C SER A 574 20.95 19.81 18.31
N HIS A 575 20.06 20.49 17.57
CA HIS A 575 19.89 21.93 17.70
C HIS A 575 19.31 22.30 19.06
N ARG A 576 18.37 21.48 19.56
CA ARG A 576 17.73 21.68 20.85
C ARG A 576 18.69 21.51 22.02
N ILE A 577 19.54 20.47 22.01
CA ILE A 577 20.61 20.28 22.99
C ILE A 577 21.51 21.53 23.08
N HIS A 578 21.82 22.14 21.95
CA HIS A 578 22.66 23.36 21.89
C HIS A 578 21.97 24.65 22.35
N THR A 579 20.64 24.70 22.35
CA THR A 579 19.87 25.95 22.54
C THR A 579 18.96 25.94 23.77
N ALA A 580 18.61 24.76 24.29
CA ALA A 580 17.64 24.57 25.36
C ALA A 580 18.25 23.75 26.50
N TYR A 581 19.22 24.33 27.19
CA TYR A 581 19.93 23.74 28.34
C TYR A 581 18.99 23.33 29.48
N ASN A 582 17.93 24.12 29.70
CA ASN A 582 16.95 23.88 30.75
C ASN A 582 15.89 22.84 30.36
N ASP A 583 15.90 22.29 29.13
CA ASP A 583 14.92 21.29 28.73
C ASP A 583 15.18 19.95 29.41
N LEU A 584 14.12 19.17 29.62
CA LEU A 584 14.25 17.81 30.13
C LEU A 584 14.40 16.85 28.95
N TYR A 585 15.38 15.96 29.03
CA TYR A 585 15.65 14.95 28.00
C TYR A 585 15.36 13.56 28.56
N GLN A 586 14.69 12.72 27.77
CA GLN A 586 14.62 11.29 28.03
C GLN A 586 15.81 10.62 27.35
N ILE A 587 16.57 9.85 28.12
CA ILE A 587 17.71 9.08 27.67
C ILE A 587 17.39 7.60 27.87
N LYS A 588 17.54 6.80 26.81
CA LYS A 588 17.51 5.34 26.86
C LYS A 588 18.87 4.78 26.47
N GLY A 589 19.48 3.97 27.32
CA GLY A 589 20.80 3.40 27.08
C GLY A 589 21.21 2.37 28.12
N LEU A 590 22.27 1.61 27.89
CA LEU A 590 23.07 1.58 26.65
C LEU A 590 22.45 0.68 25.58
N LEU A 591 22.46 1.15 24.33
CA LEU A 591 21.90 0.44 23.18
C LEU A 591 22.99 -0.05 22.22
N GLY A 592 22.62 -1.01 21.38
CA GLY A 592 23.50 -1.59 20.37
C GLY A 592 24.39 -2.72 20.87
N LYS A 593 24.99 -3.42 19.90
CA LYS A 593 25.88 -4.57 20.11
C LYS A 593 27.37 -4.20 20.28
N GLY A 594 27.69 -2.91 20.25
CA GLY A 594 29.07 -2.41 20.19
C GLY A 594 29.75 -2.68 18.85
N LEU A 595 31.04 -2.36 18.77
CA LEU A 595 31.84 -2.56 17.56
C LEU A 595 32.13 -4.04 17.23
N GLY A 596 32.00 -4.92 18.23
CA GLY A 596 32.36 -6.33 18.09
C GLY A 596 33.85 -6.55 17.83
N ILE A 597 34.68 -5.83 18.58
CA ILE A 597 36.15 -5.84 18.51
C ILE A 597 36.66 -7.26 18.83
N HIS A 598 37.58 -7.77 18.02
CA HIS A 598 38.29 -9.02 18.28
C HIS A 598 39.59 -8.73 19.05
N GLN A 599 40.03 -9.69 19.87
CA GLN A 599 41.24 -9.55 20.69
C GLN A 599 42.52 -9.40 19.82
N GLU A 600 42.55 -10.00 18.63
CA GLU A 600 43.67 -9.99 17.70
C GLU A 600 43.19 -9.69 16.27
N GLY A 601 44.15 -9.43 15.37
CA GLY A 601 43.93 -9.18 13.95
C GLY A 601 43.71 -7.70 13.61
N ASN A 602 43.58 -7.42 12.32
CA ASN A 602 43.46 -6.08 11.78
C ASN A 602 42.01 -5.60 11.73
N HIS A 603 41.77 -4.41 12.26
CA HIS A 603 40.49 -3.74 12.29
C HIS A 603 40.63 -2.40 11.58
N VAL A 604 39.77 -2.14 10.60
CA VAL A 604 39.85 -0.94 9.77
C VAL A 604 38.62 -0.07 10.00
N ALA A 605 38.80 1.22 10.25
CA ALA A 605 37.71 2.19 10.33
C ALA A 605 37.84 3.28 9.26
N PHE A 606 36.75 3.58 8.57
CA PHE A 606 36.60 4.75 7.71
C PHE A 606 35.63 5.73 8.35
N VAL A 607 36.12 6.91 8.73
CA VAL A 607 35.32 7.89 9.47
C VAL A 607 35.36 9.27 8.86
N ALA A 608 34.22 9.97 8.91
CA ALA A 608 34.17 11.36 8.49
C ALA A 608 33.42 12.23 9.49
N GLY A 609 34.01 13.38 9.84
CA GLY A 609 33.46 14.33 10.80
C GLY A 609 33.18 13.68 12.16
N THR A 610 31.96 13.83 12.69
CA THR A 610 31.56 13.27 13.99
C THR A 610 31.53 11.75 14.05
N GLY A 611 31.66 11.05 12.93
CA GLY A 611 31.75 9.58 12.93
C GLY A 611 32.98 9.04 13.67
N ILE A 612 34.01 9.87 13.86
CA ILE A 612 35.19 9.53 14.67
C ILE A 612 34.84 9.19 16.13
N LEU A 613 33.79 9.81 16.69
CA LEU A 613 33.39 9.67 18.09
C LEU A 613 33.09 8.23 18.50
N VAL A 614 32.78 7.35 17.54
CA VAL A 614 32.58 5.92 17.79
C VAL A 614 33.87 5.23 18.24
N PHE A 615 35.03 5.72 17.81
CA PHE A 615 36.32 5.05 17.95
C PHE A 615 37.25 5.73 18.96
N VAL A 616 36.91 6.91 19.48
CA VAL A 616 37.81 7.66 20.37
C VAL A 616 38.01 6.92 21.69
N ASP A 617 36.99 6.25 22.22
CA ASP A 617 37.14 5.40 23.41
C ASP A 617 38.10 4.20 23.13
N LEU A 618 38.16 3.68 21.89
CA LEU A 618 39.16 2.67 21.51
C LEU A 618 40.57 3.28 21.41
N VAL A 619 40.69 4.48 20.84
CA VAL A 619 41.96 5.22 20.81
C VAL A 619 42.47 5.48 22.23
N ALA A 620 41.59 5.93 23.14
CA ALA A 620 41.93 6.14 24.54
C ALA A 620 42.35 4.84 25.24
N PHE A 621 41.70 3.71 24.93
CA PHE A 621 42.10 2.40 25.43
C PHE A 621 43.51 2.02 24.97
N LEU A 622 43.82 2.19 23.68
CA LEU A 622 45.14 1.89 23.11
C LEU A 622 46.24 2.80 23.66
N ILE A 623 45.97 4.11 23.83
CA ILE A 623 46.91 5.04 24.49
C ILE A 623 47.28 4.51 25.88
N ARG A 624 46.28 4.11 26.67
CA ARG A 624 46.53 3.58 28.01
C ARG A 624 47.28 2.27 27.99
N GLN A 625 47.00 1.38 27.04
CA GLN A 625 47.71 0.12 26.88
C GLN A 625 49.20 0.35 26.54
N ASP A 626 49.47 1.22 25.57
CA ASP A 626 50.84 1.44 25.06
C ASP A 626 51.71 2.23 26.05
N LEU A 627 51.09 3.06 26.88
CA LEU A 627 51.72 3.76 27.99
C LEU A 627 51.79 2.92 29.29
N ASN A 628 51.36 1.65 29.27
CA ASN A 628 51.31 0.75 30.43
C ASN A 628 50.50 1.32 31.62
N LEU A 629 49.39 2.02 31.33
CA LEU A 629 48.47 2.60 32.32
C LEU A 629 47.30 1.66 32.69
N LEU A 630 47.22 0.50 32.05
CA LEU A 630 46.25 -0.56 32.35
C LEU A 630 46.87 -1.60 33.27
N ASP A 631 46.05 -2.28 34.07
CA ASP A 631 46.49 -3.44 34.84
C ASP A 631 46.73 -4.69 33.96
N ASP A 632 47.33 -5.75 34.52
CA ASP A 632 47.67 -6.97 33.79
C ASP A 632 46.46 -7.70 33.17
N VAL A 633 45.27 -7.56 33.76
CA VAL A 633 44.05 -8.19 33.25
C VAL A 633 43.51 -7.37 32.08
N GLN A 634 43.46 -6.06 32.23
CA GLN A 634 43.02 -5.11 31.21
C GLN A 634 43.94 -5.12 29.99
N ASN A 635 45.26 -5.20 30.21
CA ASN A 635 46.25 -5.31 29.14
C ASN A 635 46.09 -6.56 28.26
N LYS A 636 45.38 -7.59 28.73
CA LYS A 636 45.12 -8.83 27.97
C LYS A 636 43.83 -8.77 27.16
N ILE A 637 43.00 -7.74 27.32
CA ILE A 637 41.72 -7.60 26.60
C ILE A 637 41.94 -7.52 25.09
N LEU A 638 42.94 -6.74 24.65
CA LEU A 638 43.43 -6.71 23.28
C LEU A 638 44.89 -7.17 23.28
N ASP A 639 45.26 -8.07 22.39
CA ASP A 639 46.65 -8.54 22.29
C ASP A 639 47.50 -7.43 21.67
N ARG A 640 48.35 -6.78 22.47
CA ARG A 640 49.20 -5.66 22.06
C ARG A 640 50.01 -5.92 20.79
N LYS A 641 50.45 -7.16 20.55
CA LYS A 641 51.32 -7.50 19.42
C LYS A 641 50.56 -7.94 18.17
N LYS A 642 49.36 -8.50 18.34
CA LYS A 642 48.57 -9.08 17.25
C LYS A 642 47.36 -8.24 16.85
N PHE A 643 46.89 -7.39 17.75
CA PHE A 643 45.82 -6.45 17.45
C PHE A 643 46.38 -5.29 16.62
N LYS A 644 45.69 -4.93 15.53
CA LYS A 644 45.98 -3.73 14.76
C LYS A 644 44.69 -2.95 14.50
N PHE A 645 44.74 -1.64 14.69
CA PHE A 645 43.66 -0.72 14.34
C PHE A 645 44.13 0.32 13.32
N THR A 646 43.65 0.21 12.08
CA THR A 646 43.89 1.19 11.02
C THR A 646 42.71 2.16 10.92
N LEU A 647 42.95 3.43 11.18
CA LEU A 647 41.95 4.50 11.19
C LEU A 647 42.14 5.45 10.01
N TYR A 648 41.25 5.36 9.02
CA TYR A 648 41.10 6.36 7.97
C TYR A 648 40.12 7.43 8.46
N ALA A 649 40.63 8.63 8.77
CA ALA A 649 39.82 9.73 9.26
C ALA A 649 39.79 10.89 8.27
N SER A 650 38.61 11.44 7.99
CA SER A 650 38.48 12.58 7.09
C SER A 650 37.70 13.74 7.67
N PHE A 651 38.28 14.92 7.55
CA PHE A 651 37.71 16.19 8.01
C PHE A 651 37.74 17.25 6.90
N PRO A 652 36.88 18.28 6.96
CA PRO A 652 36.91 19.36 5.98
C PRO A 652 38.21 20.17 6.04
N ASN A 653 38.67 20.51 7.24
CA ASN A 653 39.86 21.28 7.56
C ASN A 653 40.40 20.86 8.95
N GLU A 654 41.61 21.30 9.29
CA GLU A 654 42.29 20.94 10.55
C GLU A 654 41.51 21.39 11.80
N GLU A 655 40.92 22.60 11.78
CA GLU A 655 40.11 23.14 12.88
C GLU A 655 38.85 22.30 13.21
N GLN A 656 38.42 21.42 12.29
CA GLN A 656 37.29 20.53 12.50
C GLN A 656 37.68 19.10 12.86
N VAL A 657 38.98 18.83 12.99
CA VAL A 657 39.47 17.53 13.46
C VAL A 657 39.13 17.39 14.93
N LEU A 658 38.19 16.51 15.23
CA LEU A 658 37.81 16.21 16.61
C LEU A 658 38.85 15.25 17.20
N CYS A 659 39.26 15.50 18.44
CA CYS A 659 40.18 14.65 19.21
C CYS A 659 41.56 14.49 18.54
N HIS A 660 42.01 15.54 17.83
CA HIS A 660 43.27 15.52 17.09
C HIS A 660 44.45 15.09 17.97
N ASP A 661 44.52 15.66 19.18
CA ASP A 661 45.60 15.38 20.13
C ASP A 661 45.68 13.89 20.49
N LEU A 662 44.54 13.24 20.67
CA LEU A 662 44.49 11.82 21.03
C LEU A 662 44.91 10.92 19.87
N ILE A 663 44.36 11.14 18.67
CA ILE A 663 44.66 10.28 17.52
C ILE A 663 46.11 10.45 17.04
N GLN A 664 46.62 11.68 17.05
CA GLN A 664 48.01 11.95 16.68
C GLN A 664 48.96 11.49 17.78
N GLY A 665 48.62 11.73 19.05
CA GLY A 665 49.42 11.27 20.17
C GLY A 665 49.57 9.74 20.22
N LEU A 666 48.52 8.98 19.89
CA LEU A 666 48.64 7.52 19.75
C LEU A 666 49.58 7.13 18.60
N GLN A 667 49.47 7.79 17.44
CA GLN A 667 50.38 7.55 16.32
C GLN A 667 51.85 7.83 16.71
N ASP A 668 52.10 8.88 17.50
CA ASP A 668 53.43 9.23 17.99
C ASP A 668 53.98 8.16 18.96
N ILE A 669 53.14 7.66 19.89
CA ILE A 669 53.50 6.58 20.81
C ILE A 669 53.93 5.33 20.04
N VAL A 670 53.10 4.90 19.10
CA VAL A 670 53.35 3.70 18.31
C VAL A 670 54.62 3.83 17.48
N SER A 671 54.85 4.99 16.87
CA SER A 671 56.06 5.25 16.08
C SER A 671 57.33 5.28 16.93
N LYS A 672 57.27 5.90 18.12
CA LYS A 672 58.43 6.04 19.03
C LYS A 672 58.78 4.71 19.72
N ASN A 673 57.80 3.86 19.97
CA ASN A 673 57.99 2.55 20.60
C ASN A 673 58.19 1.40 19.60
N ASP A 674 58.21 1.67 18.29
CA ASP A 674 58.24 0.65 17.21
C ASP A 674 57.11 -0.41 17.32
N GLU A 675 55.93 0.04 17.76
CA GLU A 675 54.73 -0.78 17.83
C GLU A 675 53.99 -0.79 16.48
N LYS A 676 53.08 -1.74 16.28
CA LYS A 676 52.32 -1.90 15.01
C LYS A 676 50.81 -2.02 15.20
N ASN A 677 50.33 -1.72 16.40
CA ASN A 677 48.95 -1.88 16.83
C ASN A 677 48.02 -0.74 16.38
N PHE A 678 48.54 0.37 15.88
CA PHE A 678 47.74 1.49 15.37
C PHE A 678 48.35 2.13 14.11
N GLU A 679 47.48 2.60 13.21
CA GLU A 679 47.86 3.35 12.02
C GLU A 679 46.81 4.42 11.69
N LEU A 680 47.23 5.68 11.65
CA LEU A 680 46.37 6.82 11.30
C LEU A 680 46.60 7.26 9.85
N ILE A 681 45.53 7.26 9.05
CA ILE A 681 45.49 7.88 7.72
C ILE A 681 44.53 9.08 7.77
N LEU A 682 45.10 10.26 8.04
CA LEU A 682 44.35 11.50 8.13
C LEU A 682 44.19 12.16 6.75
N ARG A 683 42.95 12.46 6.38
CA ARG A 683 42.59 13.16 5.14
C ARG A 683 41.90 14.49 5.45
N ILE A 684 42.62 15.58 5.22
CA ILE A 684 42.05 16.93 5.26
C ILE A 684 41.56 17.32 3.86
N SER A 685 40.24 17.53 3.72
CA SER A 685 39.60 17.72 2.41
C SER A 685 40.03 19.01 1.70
N SER A 686 40.41 20.04 2.46
CA SER A 686 40.97 21.28 1.90
C SER A 686 42.37 21.11 1.32
N GLN A 687 43.11 20.06 1.75
CA GLN A 687 44.50 19.81 1.33
C GLN A 687 44.59 18.65 0.31
N SER A 688 43.72 17.66 0.40
CA SER A 688 43.73 16.48 -0.48
C SER A 688 42.53 16.45 -1.42
N LYS A 689 42.83 16.37 -2.74
CA LYS A 689 41.83 16.19 -3.79
C LYS A 689 41.29 14.76 -3.88
N GLN A 690 42.00 13.78 -3.34
CA GLN A 690 41.57 12.38 -3.39
C GLN A 690 40.25 12.24 -2.64
N ARG A 691 39.22 11.66 -3.26
CA ARG A 691 37.94 11.37 -2.62
C ARG A 691 37.90 9.90 -2.24
N TRP A 692 37.10 9.56 -1.24
CA TRP A 692 36.73 8.17 -0.96
C TRP A 692 35.64 7.74 -1.95
N ASP A 693 36.03 7.64 -3.22
CA ASP A 693 35.21 7.07 -4.28
C ASP A 693 35.34 5.54 -4.30
N GLU A 694 34.60 4.89 -5.21
CA GLU A 694 34.62 3.45 -5.35
C GLU A 694 36.03 2.91 -5.64
N GLN A 695 36.83 3.60 -6.47
CA GLN A 695 38.19 3.18 -6.80
C GLN A 695 39.14 3.26 -5.60
N PHE A 696 39.00 4.30 -4.77
CA PHE A 696 39.73 4.40 -3.52
C PHE A 696 39.38 3.23 -2.59
N ILE A 697 38.09 2.96 -2.39
CA ILE A 697 37.62 1.89 -1.50
C ILE A 697 38.16 0.54 -1.99
N GLN A 698 38.04 0.23 -3.28
CA GLN A 698 38.55 -1.02 -3.84
C GLN A 698 40.07 -1.19 -3.66
N ARG A 699 40.85 -0.12 -3.88
CA ARG A 699 42.31 -0.15 -3.62
C ARG A 699 42.62 -0.41 -2.15
N GLN A 700 41.90 0.22 -1.22
CA GLN A 700 42.11 -0.04 0.20
C GLN A 700 41.69 -1.46 0.58
N LEU A 701 40.60 -2.00 0.03
CA LEU A 701 40.21 -3.39 0.25
C LEU A 701 41.29 -4.36 -0.22
N GLU A 702 41.88 -4.12 -1.39
CA GLU A 702 42.98 -4.94 -1.91
C GLU A 702 44.19 -4.98 -0.97
N VAL A 703 44.57 -3.83 -0.41
CA VAL A 703 45.66 -3.76 0.58
C VAL A 703 45.26 -4.43 1.90
N GLN A 704 44.09 -4.09 2.45
CA GLN A 704 43.71 -4.52 3.79
C GLN A 704 43.34 -6.01 3.85
N THR A 705 42.83 -6.60 2.77
CA THR A 705 42.51 -8.04 2.71
C THR A 705 43.74 -8.95 2.61
N GLN A 706 44.92 -8.39 2.31
CA GLN A 706 46.20 -9.10 2.41
C GLN A 706 46.68 -9.23 3.87
N THR A 707 45.99 -8.60 4.82
CA THR A 707 46.25 -8.70 6.27
C THR A 707 45.28 -9.66 6.94
N ASP A 708 45.43 -9.91 8.25
CA ASP A 708 44.43 -10.64 9.06
C ASP A 708 43.18 -9.77 9.34
N LEU A 709 42.46 -9.37 8.30
CA LEU A 709 41.32 -8.46 8.39
C LEU A 709 40.13 -9.10 9.12
N ARG A 710 39.87 -8.63 10.35
CA ARG A 710 38.75 -9.08 11.17
C ARG A 710 37.51 -8.23 10.98
N LYS A 711 37.67 -6.91 10.84
CA LYS A 711 36.54 -6.00 10.82
C LYS A 711 36.81 -4.73 10.00
N ILE A 712 35.78 -4.25 9.32
CA ILE A 712 35.69 -2.95 8.68
C ILE A 712 34.53 -2.19 9.32
N TRP A 713 34.77 -0.98 9.79
CA TRP A 713 33.72 -0.07 10.25
C TRP A 713 33.69 1.17 9.38
N VAL A 714 32.49 1.68 9.14
CA VAL A 714 32.30 2.92 8.39
C VAL A 714 31.33 3.80 9.17
N CYS A 715 31.73 5.02 9.48
CA CYS A 715 30.87 5.97 10.16
C CYS A 715 31.09 7.39 9.65
N GLY A 716 30.09 7.96 8.99
CA GLY A 716 30.19 9.32 8.48
C GLY A 716 28.86 9.84 7.94
N PRO A 717 28.91 10.85 7.06
CA PRO A 717 27.73 11.37 6.39
C PRO A 717 26.98 10.25 5.63
N PRO A 718 25.65 10.35 5.52
CA PRO A 718 24.86 9.28 4.90
C PRO A 718 25.24 8.92 3.47
N SER A 719 25.72 9.88 2.67
CA SER A 719 26.21 9.65 1.30
C SER A 719 27.48 8.80 1.25
N MET A 720 28.43 9.05 2.16
CA MET A 720 29.64 8.23 2.30
C MET A 720 29.26 6.81 2.73
N ASN A 721 28.44 6.71 3.78
CA ASN A 721 28.00 5.43 4.31
C ASN A 721 27.31 4.56 3.23
N GLU A 722 26.40 5.13 2.44
CA GLU A 722 25.75 4.43 1.32
C GLU A 722 26.76 3.99 0.23
N LEU A 723 27.70 4.85 -0.13
CA LEU A 723 28.74 4.52 -1.12
C LEU A 723 29.56 3.31 -0.64
N PHE A 724 30.02 3.32 0.61
CA PHE A 724 30.74 2.19 1.19
C PHE A 724 29.87 0.93 1.24
N ASP A 725 28.61 1.02 1.68
CA ASP A 725 27.71 -0.13 1.75
C ASP A 725 27.52 -0.77 0.35
N LYS A 726 27.35 0.05 -0.70
CA LYS A 726 27.26 -0.40 -2.10
C LYS A 726 28.55 -1.03 -2.59
N THR A 727 29.69 -0.37 -2.39
CA THR A 727 30.99 -0.86 -2.88
C THR A 727 31.41 -2.14 -2.16
N LEU A 728 31.22 -2.22 -0.84
CA LEU A 728 31.51 -3.42 -0.05
C LEU A 728 30.61 -4.59 -0.47
N ASP A 729 29.31 -4.37 -0.64
CA ASP A 729 28.36 -5.37 -1.10
C ASP A 729 28.70 -5.89 -2.52
N ALA A 730 29.06 -4.99 -3.44
CA ALA A 730 29.44 -5.35 -4.81
C ALA A 730 30.77 -6.12 -4.89
N ASN A 731 31.70 -5.85 -3.98
CA ASN A 731 33.05 -6.44 -3.98
C ASN A 731 33.25 -7.55 -2.95
N ALA A 732 32.23 -7.89 -2.15
CA ALA A 732 32.34 -8.86 -1.07
C ALA A 732 32.86 -10.22 -1.57
N THR A 733 32.30 -10.74 -2.67
CA THR A 733 32.75 -12.00 -3.28
C THR A 733 34.19 -11.92 -3.79
N LYS A 734 34.58 -10.80 -4.41
CA LYS A 734 35.93 -10.60 -4.98
C LYS A 734 37.01 -10.70 -3.90
N TYR A 735 36.75 -10.14 -2.73
CA TYR A 735 37.71 -10.08 -1.61
C TYR A 735 37.41 -11.09 -0.50
N ASN A 736 36.55 -12.10 -0.75
CA ASN A 736 36.12 -13.10 0.24
C ASN A 736 35.65 -12.50 1.57
N LEU A 737 34.96 -11.36 1.51
CA LEU A 737 34.41 -10.70 2.70
C LEU A 737 33.06 -11.31 3.07
N ASN A 738 32.95 -11.77 4.30
CA ASN A 738 31.68 -12.11 4.90
C ASN A 738 30.94 -10.83 5.31
N ARG A 739 29.61 -10.79 5.15
CA ARG A 739 28.77 -9.66 5.57
C ARG A 739 29.01 -9.21 7.01
N ASN A 740 29.34 -10.15 7.89
CA ASN A 740 29.63 -9.88 9.31
C ASN A 740 30.96 -9.16 9.54
N GLN A 741 31.87 -9.15 8.56
CA GLN A 741 33.15 -8.45 8.64
C GLN A 741 33.04 -6.94 8.44
N TRP A 742 31.92 -6.39 7.94
CA TRP A 742 31.78 -4.93 7.86
C TRP A 742 30.50 -4.39 8.48
N GLU A 743 30.56 -3.16 8.99
CA GLU A 743 29.43 -2.50 9.61
C GLU A 743 29.41 -1.01 9.33
N ILE A 744 28.26 -0.52 8.83
CA ILE A 744 28.02 0.90 8.62
C ILE A 744 27.21 1.43 9.80
N LEU A 745 27.86 2.27 10.60
CA LEU A 745 27.41 2.70 11.93
C LEU A 745 26.46 3.90 11.89
#